data_AF-A0A5B6UMK8-F1
#
_entry.id   AF-A0A5B6UMK8-F1
#
_cell.length_a   1.000
_cell.length_b   1.000
_cell.length_c   1.000
_cell.angle_alpha   90.00
_cell.angle_beta   90.00
_cell.angle_gamma   90.00
#
_symmetry.space_group_name_H-M   'P 1'
#
loop_
_entity.id
_entity.type
_entity.pdbx_description
1 polymer ?
#
loop_
_entity_poly.entity_id
_entity_poly.type
_entity_poly.pdbx_seq_one_letter_code
_entity_poly.pdbx_strand_id
1 'polypeptide(L)'
;MEIDKDEMYWEQRARANWFKLGDRNTAYFHKCATTRRRVNTINKLVLDDGREISNSTEINEVATKFFEDLFTSRGCGNPHKVLEGIRPNISHEINDRLLSPFREEEVWLALNGMGPTKAPGSDGYPALFFHKFWHIVGKEVTEFCLDVLNGVRGAEQINIIEIVLIPKILNPTFMVNFRPISLCTVLYKMVAKAILNRLQDVMGLCIDEVQTAFVPGRLITDNMLVAYEILHSFQKKRTGKKGYMALKLDMSKVYDRVDSVSYAVNSNGYRGRIFQVTRGLRQGDPLSLLLFLFCSEGLSSLMRTAKGNGEVKGAKASRRGPEISHLLFADDCMLFGETTDQGARNMKNILQEYQDCSGQCVNYNKSTIFYSSNTSEEAKLAVSAVLGVRSASNLEKYLGLPNVVGKRKRAAFQNLLDRINMRIDGWSTRWLSQGGKEIFIKSVLQAIPTYAMLCFLLPKTFCEKIESKLINNEECSWNKYLIENTFPAAEAELILQIPLAMEAHDSLLVWNDEPSGEFSVRSSYKLVKSLDPTAYALQNVYREFYKKLWGTDIPEKIKILVWKLSWNYLSTRVNLHCRKLAPNGECPRCQNGEETMNHLFRDYPVSMLRIFCVALWLIWGDRNSRIHEKINRSGKEMATFIRSYIKELDGVKGEKQITSTVKRKWRSPSGSKVKVNFDGAFSERTKQSASEVVTRDSSGYVLISTAEIHHRVTSAFAAEAIACKKATQIAIEIQWREVSIEGDSLTVIKNCKKGDFDRSLIGPYINVILSLKSRATDLSFEFVPRSENTIAHILATEALKRKEGFYLTDGVPCYAKSQVENESVREPD
;
A
#
# COMPACT_ATOMS: atom_id res chain seq x y z
N MET A 1 20.41 -24.54 25.12
CA MET A 1 19.59 -25.69 24.66
C MET A 1 18.25 -25.79 25.36
N GLU A 2 18.17 -25.94 26.69
CA GLU A 2 16.87 -26.06 27.36
C GLU A 2 16.09 -24.73 27.38
N ILE A 3 16.77 -23.62 27.62
CA ILE A 3 16.19 -22.27 27.54
C ILE A 3 15.58 -22.03 26.16
N ASP A 4 16.29 -22.38 25.08
CA ASP A 4 15.80 -22.21 23.69
C ASP A 4 14.58 -23.12 23.39
N LYS A 5 14.54 -24.34 23.97
CA LYS A 5 13.37 -25.23 23.87
C LYS A 5 12.15 -24.66 24.59
N ASP A 6 12.33 -24.15 25.80
CA ASP A 6 11.24 -23.57 26.59
C ASP A 6 10.75 -22.25 25.96
N GLU A 7 11.66 -21.42 25.45
CA GLU A 7 11.36 -20.23 24.65
C GLU A 7 10.49 -20.56 23.41
N MET A 8 10.92 -21.50 22.57
CA MET A 8 10.12 -21.98 21.43
C MET A 8 8.75 -22.53 21.84
N TYR A 9 8.67 -23.22 23.00
CA TYR A 9 7.42 -23.76 23.52
C TYR A 9 6.44 -22.66 23.94
N TRP A 10 6.90 -21.62 24.66
CA TRP A 10 6.04 -20.50 25.07
C TRP A 10 5.67 -19.59 23.90
N GLU A 11 6.55 -19.39 22.92
CA GLU A 11 6.27 -18.67 21.67
C GLU A 11 5.10 -19.32 20.90
N GLN A 12 5.17 -20.64 20.69
CA GLN A 12 4.11 -21.41 20.01
C GLN A 12 2.78 -21.34 20.76
N ARG A 13 2.79 -21.40 22.09
CA ARG A 13 1.58 -21.28 22.93
C ARG A 13 0.97 -19.88 22.90
N ALA A 14 1.79 -18.83 22.80
CA ALA A 14 1.32 -17.46 22.61
C ALA A 14 0.68 -17.24 21.22
N ARG A 15 1.23 -17.90 20.18
CA ARG A 15 0.99 -17.66 18.74
C ARG A 15 1.31 -16.21 18.33
N ALA A 16 2.51 -15.75 18.67
CA ALA A 16 2.99 -14.40 18.38
C ALA A 16 3.69 -14.33 17.01
N ASN A 17 2.92 -14.42 15.91
CA ASN A 17 3.42 -14.45 14.51
C ASN A 17 4.20 -13.20 14.02
N TRP A 18 4.51 -12.26 14.92
CA TRP A 18 5.17 -10.97 14.69
C TRP A 18 6.63 -10.99 15.19
N PHE A 19 7.09 -12.14 15.66
CA PHE A 19 8.44 -12.40 16.14
C PHE A 19 9.43 -12.51 14.97
N LYS A 20 10.11 -11.40 14.61
CA LYS A 20 11.16 -11.37 13.58
C LYS A 20 12.52 -10.81 14.02
N LEU A 21 12.63 -10.28 15.25
CA LEU A 21 13.82 -9.56 15.74
C LEU A 21 14.38 -10.07 17.09
N GLY A 22 14.16 -11.35 17.43
CA GLY A 22 14.90 -12.02 18.51
C GLY A 22 14.61 -11.56 19.94
N ASP A 23 13.35 -11.21 20.25
CA ASP A 23 12.92 -10.98 21.63
C ASP A 23 13.07 -12.25 22.48
N ARG A 24 13.42 -12.14 23.76
CA ARG A 24 13.54 -13.31 24.64
C ARG A 24 12.19 -13.71 25.26
N ASN A 25 12.11 -14.93 25.79
CA ASN A 25 11.00 -15.42 26.61
C ASN A 25 10.78 -14.53 27.84
N THR A 26 9.88 -13.56 27.71
CA THR A 26 9.51 -12.59 28.74
C THR A 26 8.23 -12.99 29.47
N ALA A 27 8.03 -12.43 30.67
CA ALA A 27 6.79 -12.54 31.44
C ALA A 27 5.53 -12.14 30.63
N TYR A 28 5.68 -11.35 29.56
CA TYR A 28 4.63 -11.06 28.59
C TYR A 28 4.07 -12.33 27.93
N PHE A 29 4.92 -13.23 27.43
CA PHE A 29 4.47 -14.44 26.73
C PHE A 29 3.78 -15.42 27.68
N HIS A 30 4.33 -15.63 28.88
CA HIS A 30 3.69 -16.40 29.95
C HIS A 30 2.31 -15.83 30.30
N LYS A 31 2.18 -14.51 30.47
CA LYS A 31 0.91 -13.83 30.75
C LYS A 31 -0.08 -13.91 29.60
N CYS A 32 0.38 -13.81 28.35
CA CYS A 32 -0.44 -13.97 27.16
C CYS A 32 -0.94 -15.42 26.99
N ALA A 33 -0.07 -16.42 27.13
CA ALA A 33 -0.45 -17.83 27.07
C ALA A 33 -1.44 -18.20 28.20
N THR A 34 -1.21 -17.67 29.41
CA THR A 34 -2.11 -17.86 30.57
C THR A 34 -3.46 -17.17 30.36
N THR A 35 -3.48 -15.93 29.87
CA THR A 35 -4.72 -15.21 29.55
C THR A 35 -5.50 -15.94 28.44
N ARG A 36 -4.80 -16.41 27.40
CA ARG A 36 -5.38 -17.20 26.31
C ARG A 36 -5.96 -18.52 26.80
N ARG A 37 -5.28 -19.21 27.72
CA ARG A 37 -5.81 -20.41 28.40
C ARG A 37 -7.09 -20.05 29.15
N ARG A 38 -7.08 -19.03 30.01
CA ARG A 38 -8.25 -18.59 30.81
C ARG A 38 -9.45 -18.20 29.95
N VAL A 39 -9.24 -17.57 28.80
CA VAL A 39 -10.31 -17.19 27.85
C VAL A 39 -10.86 -18.39 27.08
N ASN A 40 -10.02 -19.38 26.76
CA ASN A 40 -10.43 -20.56 26.00
C ASN A 40 -10.99 -21.70 26.87
N THR A 41 -10.67 -21.75 28.17
CA THR A 41 -11.25 -22.74 29.09
C THR A 41 -12.76 -22.53 29.20
N ILE A 42 -13.53 -23.59 28.96
CA ILE A 42 -14.98 -23.61 29.16
C ILE A 42 -15.23 -23.91 30.63
N ASN A 43 -15.57 -22.88 31.40
CA ASN A 43 -15.81 -23.00 32.85
C ASN A 43 -17.25 -23.45 33.17
N LYS A 44 -18.22 -23.05 32.34
CA LYS A 44 -19.61 -23.52 32.40
C LYS A 44 -20.31 -23.45 31.06
N LEU A 45 -21.34 -24.27 30.89
CA LEU A 45 -22.35 -24.14 29.84
C LEU A 45 -23.74 -24.04 30.47
N VAL A 46 -24.66 -23.38 29.77
CA VAL A 46 -26.09 -23.33 30.11
C VAL A 46 -26.86 -24.08 29.02
N LEU A 47 -27.71 -25.01 29.44
CA LEU A 47 -28.57 -25.82 28.58
C LEU A 47 -29.87 -25.08 28.23
N ASP A 48 -30.59 -25.56 27.22
CA ASP A 48 -31.85 -24.96 26.75
C ASP A 48 -32.98 -25.06 27.80
N ASP A 49 -32.86 -25.96 28.79
CA ASP A 49 -33.74 -26.08 29.95
C ASP A 49 -33.37 -25.12 31.11
N GLY A 50 -32.34 -24.29 30.94
CA GLY A 50 -31.84 -23.33 31.93
C GLY A 50 -30.84 -23.90 32.95
N ARG A 51 -30.52 -25.20 32.90
CA ARG A 51 -29.56 -25.85 33.79
C ARG A 51 -28.12 -25.46 33.46
N GLU A 52 -27.35 -25.09 34.49
CA GLU A 52 -25.91 -24.84 34.35
C GLU A 52 -25.11 -26.13 34.59
N ILE A 53 -24.12 -26.40 33.74
CA ILE A 53 -23.14 -27.48 33.90
C ILE A 53 -21.73 -26.91 33.96
N SER A 54 -20.90 -27.42 34.86
CA SER A 54 -19.50 -26.98 35.08
C SER A 54 -18.49 -28.14 35.05
N ASN A 55 -18.97 -29.39 35.09
CA ASN A 55 -18.14 -30.58 35.02
C ASN A 55 -17.58 -30.76 33.60
N SER A 56 -16.26 -30.97 33.47
CA SER A 56 -15.61 -31.10 32.16
C SER A 56 -16.04 -32.36 31.38
N THR A 57 -16.51 -33.41 32.05
CA THR A 57 -17.07 -34.60 31.39
C THR A 57 -18.45 -34.30 30.80
N GLU A 58 -19.33 -33.68 31.57
CA GLU A 58 -20.68 -33.27 31.12
C GLU A 58 -20.61 -32.22 30.01
N ILE A 59 -19.70 -31.25 30.11
CA ILE A 59 -19.42 -30.25 29.06
C ILE A 59 -19.03 -30.93 27.75
N ASN A 60 -18.19 -31.97 27.79
CA ASN A 60 -17.82 -32.73 26.58
C ASN A 60 -18.96 -33.59 26.04
N GLU A 61 -19.77 -34.20 26.89
CA GLU A 61 -20.94 -34.98 26.47
C GLU A 61 -21.97 -34.09 25.77
N VAL A 62 -22.32 -32.97 26.38
CA VAL A 62 -23.25 -31.98 25.83
C VAL A 62 -22.71 -31.37 24.53
N ALA A 63 -21.40 -31.06 24.47
CA ALA A 63 -20.80 -30.58 23.24
C ALA A 63 -20.79 -31.66 22.14
N THR A 64 -20.52 -32.93 22.49
CA THR A 64 -20.55 -34.05 21.55
C THR A 64 -21.94 -34.21 20.96
N LYS A 65 -22.98 -34.35 21.81
CA LYS A 65 -24.36 -34.47 21.38
C LYS A 65 -24.82 -33.28 20.53
N PHE A 66 -24.46 -32.05 20.93
CA PHE A 66 -24.78 -30.86 20.14
C PHE A 66 -24.21 -30.89 18.71
N PHE A 67 -22.98 -31.37 18.52
CA PHE A 67 -22.39 -31.49 17.18
C PHE A 67 -22.86 -32.74 16.42
N GLU A 68 -23.17 -33.84 17.11
CA GLU A 68 -23.81 -35.03 16.56
C GLU A 68 -25.19 -34.69 15.96
N ASP A 69 -26.03 -33.98 16.72
CA ASP A 69 -27.34 -33.47 16.27
C ASP A 69 -27.20 -32.43 15.13
N LEU A 70 -26.22 -31.51 15.21
CA LEU A 70 -25.98 -30.48 14.19
C LEU A 70 -25.47 -31.04 12.85
N PHE A 71 -24.70 -32.13 12.91
CA PHE A 71 -24.08 -32.78 11.76
C PHE A 71 -24.81 -34.06 11.31
N THR A 72 -26.04 -34.27 11.77
CA THR A 72 -26.96 -35.27 11.25
C THR A 72 -27.85 -34.68 10.14
N SER A 73 -27.87 -35.32 8.97
CA SER A 73 -28.68 -34.92 7.82
C SER A 73 -30.18 -35.10 8.08
N ARG A 74 -30.99 -34.29 7.41
CA ARG A 74 -32.47 -34.36 7.45
C ARG A 74 -33.07 -34.77 6.09
N GLY A 75 -32.25 -35.37 5.22
CA GLY A 75 -32.56 -35.61 3.81
C GLY A 75 -32.11 -34.46 2.90
N CYS A 76 -32.14 -34.67 1.58
CA CYS A 76 -31.77 -33.64 0.61
C CYS A 76 -32.70 -33.64 -0.62
N GLY A 77 -32.88 -32.46 -1.22
CA GLY A 77 -33.64 -32.27 -2.44
C GLY A 77 -32.91 -32.70 -3.72
N ASN A 78 -33.66 -32.78 -4.82
CA ASN A 78 -33.16 -33.12 -6.15
C ASN A 78 -32.29 -31.96 -6.70
N PRO A 79 -30.99 -32.15 -6.99
CA PRO A 79 -30.09 -31.07 -7.38
C PRO A 79 -30.26 -30.62 -8.85
N HIS A 80 -31.10 -31.28 -9.65
CA HIS A 80 -31.16 -31.12 -11.11
C HIS A 80 -31.25 -29.66 -11.56
N LYS A 81 -32.19 -28.87 -11.01
CA LYS A 81 -32.37 -27.46 -11.40
C LYS A 81 -31.16 -26.58 -11.11
N VAL A 82 -30.42 -26.88 -10.04
CA VAL A 82 -29.21 -26.16 -9.65
C VAL A 82 -28.08 -26.42 -10.64
N LEU A 83 -27.95 -27.69 -11.05
CA LEU A 83 -26.92 -28.15 -11.98
C LEU A 83 -27.19 -27.71 -13.44
N GLU A 84 -28.45 -27.60 -13.85
CA GLU A 84 -28.86 -27.21 -15.21
C GLU A 84 -28.33 -25.82 -15.63
N GLY A 85 -28.22 -24.87 -14.70
CA GLY A 85 -27.63 -23.54 -14.94
C GLY A 85 -26.10 -23.48 -14.86
N ILE A 86 -25.42 -24.58 -14.54
CA ILE A 86 -23.96 -24.70 -14.50
C ILE A 86 -23.47 -25.12 -15.90
N ARG A 87 -22.60 -24.31 -16.49
CA ARG A 87 -22.06 -24.56 -17.83
C ARG A 87 -20.81 -25.44 -17.78
N PRO A 88 -20.63 -26.39 -18.71
CA PRO A 88 -19.39 -27.14 -18.84
C PRO A 88 -18.28 -26.21 -19.37
N ASN A 89 -17.43 -25.74 -18.45
CA ASN A 89 -16.35 -24.78 -18.72
C ASN A 89 -14.95 -25.41 -18.71
N ILE A 90 -14.84 -26.72 -18.48
CA ILE A 90 -13.58 -27.47 -18.46
C ILE A 90 -13.38 -28.13 -19.82
N SER A 91 -12.27 -27.84 -20.50
CA SER A 91 -11.91 -28.50 -21.76
C SER A 91 -11.36 -29.91 -21.52
N HIS A 92 -11.30 -30.73 -22.58
CA HIS A 92 -10.79 -32.10 -22.49
C HIS A 92 -9.36 -32.14 -21.95
N GLU A 93 -8.49 -31.25 -22.45
CA GLU A 93 -7.08 -31.17 -22.05
C GLU A 93 -6.91 -30.76 -20.58
N ILE A 94 -7.80 -29.88 -20.07
CA ILE A 94 -7.82 -29.52 -18.65
C ILE A 94 -8.30 -30.71 -17.82
N ASN A 95 -9.34 -31.42 -18.28
CA ASN A 95 -9.87 -32.60 -17.58
C ASN A 95 -8.81 -33.72 -17.50
N ASP A 96 -8.12 -34.03 -18.59
CA ASP A 96 -7.02 -35.00 -18.63
C ASP A 96 -5.90 -34.63 -17.66
N ARG A 97 -5.54 -33.35 -17.59
CA ARG A 97 -4.56 -32.83 -16.62
C ARG A 97 -5.04 -33.01 -15.18
N LEU A 98 -6.31 -32.72 -14.89
CA LEU A 98 -6.89 -32.86 -13.55
C LEU A 98 -6.94 -34.33 -13.08
N LEU A 99 -7.24 -35.25 -14.00
CA LEU A 99 -7.36 -36.70 -13.76
C LEU A 99 -6.02 -37.45 -13.82
N SER A 100 -4.93 -36.81 -14.24
CA SER A 100 -3.60 -37.43 -14.30
C SER A 100 -3.13 -37.91 -12.90
N PRO A 101 -2.30 -38.96 -12.78
CA PRO A 101 -1.81 -39.41 -11.47
C PRO A 101 -1.05 -38.31 -10.71
N PHE A 102 -1.25 -38.24 -9.40
CA PHE A 102 -0.51 -37.36 -8.51
C PHE A 102 0.96 -37.77 -8.38
N ARG A 103 1.84 -36.77 -8.24
CA ARG A 103 3.30 -36.94 -8.17
C ARG A 103 3.88 -36.49 -6.83
N GLU A 104 5.05 -37.02 -6.46
CA GLU A 104 5.81 -36.64 -5.25
C GLU A 104 6.00 -35.12 -5.12
N GLU A 105 6.27 -34.44 -6.25
CA GLU A 105 6.39 -32.99 -6.34
C GLU A 105 5.16 -32.25 -5.76
N GLU A 106 3.95 -32.73 -6.05
CA GLU A 106 2.70 -32.13 -5.54
C GLU A 106 2.53 -32.32 -4.03
N VAL A 107 2.99 -33.47 -3.50
CA VAL A 107 3.00 -33.77 -2.06
C VAL A 107 3.97 -32.86 -1.31
N TRP A 108 5.17 -32.65 -1.87
CA TRP A 108 6.17 -31.73 -1.31
C TRP A 108 5.72 -30.26 -1.38
N LEU A 109 5.12 -29.84 -2.50
CA LEU A 109 4.51 -28.51 -2.64
C LEU A 109 3.35 -28.30 -1.66
N ALA A 110 2.54 -29.33 -1.39
CA ALA A 110 1.47 -29.28 -0.41
C ALA A 110 2.02 -29.03 1.02
N LEU A 111 3.11 -29.71 1.40
CA LEU A 111 3.79 -29.51 2.68
C LEU A 111 4.41 -28.10 2.79
N ASN A 112 5.18 -27.65 1.79
CA ASN A 112 5.77 -26.31 1.75
C ASN A 112 4.75 -25.17 1.78
N GLY A 113 3.53 -25.42 1.30
CA GLY A 113 2.42 -24.48 1.43
C GLY A 113 1.78 -24.42 2.83
N MET A 114 2.29 -25.13 3.84
CA MET A 114 1.75 -25.12 5.20
C MET A 114 2.46 -24.14 6.12
N GLY A 115 1.75 -23.66 7.16
CA GLY A 115 2.39 -22.89 8.22
C GLY A 115 3.09 -23.84 9.19
N PRO A 116 4.42 -23.77 9.37
CA PRO A 116 5.20 -24.81 10.05
C PRO A 116 4.77 -25.04 11.51
N THR A 117 4.38 -23.98 12.22
CA THR A 117 3.98 -23.98 13.63
C THR A 117 2.45 -23.97 13.84
N LYS A 118 1.66 -24.30 12.80
CA LYS A 118 0.21 -24.48 12.97
C LYS A 118 -0.09 -25.69 13.87
N ALA A 119 -1.18 -25.63 14.62
CA ALA A 119 -1.59 -26.70 15.53
C ALA A 119 -1.73 -28.05 14.79
N PRO A 120 -1.20 -29.15 15.35
CA PRO A 120 -1.28 -30.49 14.79
C PRO A 120 -2.70 -31.07 14.88
N GLY A 121 -2.87 -32.31 14.41
CA GLY A 121 -4.07 -33.10 14.70
C GLY A 121 -3.92 -33.88 16.01
N SER A 122 -4.71 -34.94 16.14
CA SER A 122 -4.63 -35.93 17.23
C SER A 122 -3.28 -36.66 17.31
N ASP A 123 -2.50 -36.65 16.23
CA ASP A 123 -1.15 -37.20 16.11
C ASP A 123 -0.07 -36.36 16.80
N GLY A 124 -0.35 -35.09 17.10
CA GLY A 124 0.58 -34.19 17.79
C GLY A 124 1.74 -33.65 16.93
N TYR A 125 1.93 -34.11 15.70
CA TYR A 125 3.05 -33.69 14.83
C TYR A 125 2.72 -32.43 14.01
N PRO A 126 3.43 -31.29 14.21
CA PRO A 126 3.26 -30.10 13.40
C PRO A 126 3.99 -30.21 12.06
N ALA A 127 3.64 -29.39 11.06
CA ALA A 127 4.31 -29.41 9.75
C ALA A 127 5.84 -29.20 9.83
N LEU A 128 6.32 -28.44 10.83
CA LEU A 128 7.75 -28.28 11.12
C LEU A 128 8.49 -29.62 11.38
N PHE A 129 7.83 -30.62 11.95
CA PHE A 129 8.41 -31.95 12.15
C PHE A 129 8.75 -32.58 10.79
N PHE A 130 7.77 -32.61 9.88
CA PHE A 130 7.95 -33.17 8.54
C PHE A 130 8.99 -32.41 7.73
N HIS A 131 9.04 -31.07 7.81
CA HIS A 131 10.12 -30.29 7.18
C HIS A 131 11.51 -30.65 7.71
N LYS A 132 11.67 -30.78 9.04
CA LYS A 132 12.98 -31.01 9.66
C LYS A 132 13.48 -32.44 9.47
N PHE A 133 12.58 -33.41 9.48
CA PHE A 133 12.90 -34.84 9.42
C PHE A 133 12.49 -35.49 8.09
N TRP A 134 12.29 -34.71 7.03
CA TRP A 134 11.94 -35.23 5.69
C TRP A 134 12.93 -36.27 5.16
N HIS A 135 14.21 -36.12 5.48
CA HIS A 135 15.26 -37.08 5.15
C HIS A 135 15.13 -38.44 5.86
N ILE A 136 14.23 -38.56 6.85
CA ILE A 136 13.93 -39.80 7.59
C ILE A 136 12.56 -40.35 7.20
N VAL A 137 11.52 -39.50 7.16
CA VAL A 137 10.11 -39.94 6.99
C VAL A 137 9.51 -39.59 5.63
N GLY A 138 10.23 -38.85 4.79
CA GLY A 138 9.68 -38.25 3.57
C GLY A 138 9.27 -39.27 2.52
N LYS A 139 9.96 -40.41 2.45
CA LYS A 139 9.64 -41.49 1.51
C LYS A 139 8.31 -42.14 1.88
N GLU A 140 8.18 -42.63 3.10
CA GLU A 140 7.00 -43.33 3.61
C GLU A 140 5.77 -42.40 3.62
N VAL A 141 5.97 -41.13 3.99
CA VAL A 141 4.91 -40.10 3.95
C VAL A 141 4.47 -39.80 2.52
N THR A 142 5.39 -39.77 1.56
CA THR A 142 5.08 -39.55 0.14
C THR A 142 4.34 -40.74 -0.45
N GLU A 143 4.85 -41.96 -0.26
CA GLU A 143 4.18 -43.20 -0.67
C GLU A 143 2.76 -43.27 -0.10
N PHE A 144 2.58 -43.02 1.20
CA PHE A 144 1.26 -42.96 1.83
C PHE A 144 0.34 -41.89 1.22
N CYS A 145 0.83 -40.68 0.95
CA CYS A 145 0.01 -39.63 0.35
C CYS A 145 -0.36 -39.97 -1.10
N LEU A 146 0.55 -40.55 -1.89
CA LEU A 146 0.31 -40.94 -3.27
C LEU A 146 -0.63 -42.15 -3.38
N ASP A 147 -0.52 -43.12 -2.48
CA ASP A 147 -1.47 -44.23 -2.37
C ASP A 147 -2.92 -43.73 -2.21
N VAL A 148 -3.13 -42.75 -1.33
CA VAL A 148 -4.45 -42.16 -1.07
C VAL A 148 -4.90 -41.28 -2.24
N LEU A 149 -4.01 -40.43 -2.78
CA LEU A 149 -4.32 -39.51 -3.88
C LEU A 149 -4.64 -40.23 -5.20
N ASN A 150 -4.03 -41.39 -5.46
CA ASN A 150 -4.21 -42.18 -6.68
C ASN A 150 -5.18 -43.36 -6.50
N GLY A 151 -5.89 -43.45 -5.36
CA GLY A 151 -6.95 -44.45 -5.15
C GLY A 151 -6.48 -45.88 -4.86
N VAL A 152 -5.20 -46.07 -4.51
CA VAL A 152 -4.63 -47.37 -4.09
C VAL A 152 -5.02 -47.70 -2.64
N ARG A 153 -5.17 -46.68 -1.79
CA ARG A 153 -5.48 -46.82 -0.35
C ARG A 153 -6.64 -45.90 0.05
N GLY A 154 -7.52 -46.39 0.93
CA GLY A 154 -8.55 -45.59 1.57
C GLY A 154 -7.98 -44.54 2.55
N ALA A 155 -8.77 -43.50 2.82
CA ALA A 155 -8.36 -42.38 3.68
C ALA A 155 -8.81 -42.53 5.14
N GLU A 156 -9.45 -43.64 5.52
CA GLU A 156 -10.21 -43.80 6.77
C GLU A 156 -9.34 -43.54 8.00
N GLN A 157 -8.09 -44.03 7.97
CA GLN A 157 -7.11 -43.89 9.06
C GLN A 157 -6.74 -42.44 9.39
N ILE A 158 -6.82 -41.54 8.41
CA ILE A 158 -6.49 -40.11 8.56
C ILE A 158 -7.74 -39.21 8.58
N ASN A 159 -8.94 -39.78 8.47
CA ASN A 159 -10.20 -39.04 8.37
C ASN A 159 -10.91 -38.81 9.72
N ILE A 160 -10.26 -39.17 10.83
CA ILE A 160 -10.72 -38.91 12.21
C ILE A 160 -10.24 -37.52 12.64
N ILE A 161 -11.17 -36.65 13.05
CA ILE A 161 -10.90 -35.23 13.31
C ILE A 161 -11.25 -34.84 14.75
N GLU A 162 -10.40 -34.05 15.40
CA GLU A 162 -10.75 -33.41 16.67
C GLU A 162 -11.41 -32.04 16.45
N ILE A 163 -12.59 -31.83 17.04
CA ILE A 163 -13.26 -30.53 17.11
C ILE A 163 -12.80 -29.81 18.37
N VAL A 164 -12.07 -28.71 18.22
CA VAL A 164 -11.69 -27.81 19.32
C VAL A 164 -12.56 -26.56 19.31
N LEU A 165 -13.07 -26.18 20.47
CA LEU A 165 -13.98 -25.05 20.62
C LEU A 165 -13.23 -23.73 20.86
N ILE A 166 -13.54 -22.69 20.07
CA ILE A 166 -13.01 -21.34 20.24
C ILE A 166 -14.15 -20.34 20.53
N PRO A 167 -14.10 -19.55 21.61
CA PRO A 167 -15.09 -18.51 21.89
C PRO A 167 -15.33 -17.53 20.72
N LYS A 168 -16.60 -17.24 20.40
CA LYS A 168 -17.03 -16.17 19.49
C LYS A 168 -17.12 -14.82 20.20
N ILE A 169 -17.42 -14.83 21.49
CA ILE A 169 -17.71 -13.67 22.33
C ILE A 169 -16.93 -13.74 23.65
N LEU A 170 -16.90 -12.62 24.39
CA LEU A 170 -16.44 -12.61 25.79
C LEU A 170 -17.42 -13.40 26.66
N ASN A 171 -16.91 -14.18 27.60
CA ASN A 171 -17.68 -14.99 28.56
C ASN A 171 -18.77 -15.88 27.92
N PRO A 172 -18.41 -16.82 27.03
CA PRO A 172 -19.38 -17.66 26.33
C PRO A 172 -20.07 -18.67 27.28
N THR A 173 -21.41 -18.63 27.33
CA THR A 173 -22.22 -19.54 28.16
C THR A 173 -23.00 -20.62 27.39
N PHE A 174 -23.34 -20.41 26.11
CA PHE A 174 -24.11 -21.36 25.30
C PHE A 174 -23.25 -22.00 24.20
N MET A 175 -23.59 -23.21 23.75
CA MET A 175 -22.85 -23.89 22.67
C MET A 175 -22.74 -23.07 21.38
N VAL A 176 -23.80 -22.33 21.03
CA VAL A 176 -23.82 -21.41 19.88
C VAL A 176 -22.79 -20.28 19.97
N ASN A 177 -22.24 -20.00 21.16
CA ASN A 177 -21.19 -19.00 21.39
C ASN A 177 -19.77 -19.51 21.08
N PHE A 178 -19.61 -20.77 20.68
CA PHE A 178 -18.32 -21.35 20.29
C PHE A 178 -18.24 -21.58 18.77
N ARG A 179 -17.05 -21.45 18.20
CA ARG A 179 -16.71 -21.92 16.84
C ARG A 179 -16.09 -23.31 16.98
N PRO A 180 -16.61 -24.36 16.32
CA PRO A 180 -15.85 -25.58 16.13
C PRO A 180 -14.66 -25.28 15.22
N ILE A 181 -13.49 -25.83 15.53
CA ILE A 181 -12.32 -25.85 14.66
C ILE A 181 -11.86 -27.29 14.51
N SER A 182 -11.82 -27.77 13.26
CA SER A 182 -11.40 -29.11 12.87
C SER A 182 -9.87 -29.21 12.84
N LEU A 183 -9.27 -29.84 13.86
CA LEU A 183 -7.84 -30.16 13.87
C LEU A 183 -7.59 -31.46 13.11
N CYS A 184 -7.23 -31.30 11.84
CA CYS A 184 -6.82 -32.42 10.97
C CYS A 184 -5.33 -32.73 11.16
N THR A 185 -4.92 -33.99 10.97
CA THR A 185 -3.50 -34.41 10.94
C THR A 185 -2.73 -33.72 9.79
N VAL A 186 -1.39 -33.70 9.86
CA VAL A 186 -0.59 -33.13 8.75
C VAL A 186 -0.69 -33.99 7.50
N LEU A 187 -0.72 -35.32 7.64
CA LEU A 187 -0.90 -36.26 6.52
C LEU A 187 -2.21 -35.97 5.75
N TYR A 188 -3.33 -35.82 6.46
CA TYR A 188 -4.59 -35.41 5.83
C TYR A 188 -4.46 -34.05 5.14
N LYS A 189 -3.87 -33.06 5.81
CA LYS A 189 -3.66 -31.73 5.22
C LYS A 189 -2.80 -31.79 3.96
N MET A 190 -1.87 -32.74 3.82
CA MET A 190 -1.01 -32.89 2.64
C MET A 190 -1.83 -33.41 1.45
N VAL A 191 -2.58 -34.50 1.63
CA VAL A 191 -3.55 -35.02 0.63
C VAL A 191 -4.56 -33.94 0.23
N ALA A 192 -5.23 -33.34 1.22
CA ALA A 192 -6.24 -32.30 1.02
C ALA A 192 -5.69 -31.08 0.26
N LYS A 193 -4.44 -30.69 0.56
CA LYS A 193 -3.80 -29.54 -0.09
C LYS A 193 -3.22 -29.87 -1.47
N ALA A 194 -2.78 -31.09 -1.75
CA ALA A 194 -2.39 -31.50 -3.10
C ALA A 194 -3.59 -31.39 -4.07
N ILE A 195 -4.75 -31.92 -3.65
CA ILE A 195 -6.03 -31.80 -4.39
C ILE A 195 -6.40 -30.32 -4.58
N LEU A 196 -6.34 -29.52 -3.50
CA LEU A 196 -6.64 -28.08 -3.57
C LEU A 196 -5.72 -27.33 -4.54
N ASN A 197 -4.40 -27.55 -4.48
CA ASN A 197 -3.43 -26.90 -5.34
C ASN A 197 -3.73 -27.17 -6.83
N ARG A 198 -4.07 -28.41 -7.17
CA ARG A 198 -4.40 -28.81 -8.55
C ARG A 198 -5.72 -28.19 -9.05
N LEU A 199 -6.73 -28.11 -8.19
CA LEU A 199 -8.01 -27.49 -8.53
C LEU A 199 -7.95 -25.95 -8.50
N GLN A 200 -7.00 -25.36 -7.79
CA GLN A 200 -6.82 -23.90 -7.67
C GLN A 200 -6.61 -23.22 -9.03
N ASP A 201 -5.90 -23.87 -9.96
CA ASP A 201 -5.69 -23.41 -11.34
C ASP A 201 -6.99 -23.21 -12.13
N VAL A 202 -8.03 -23.99 -11.84
CA VAL A 202 -9.28 -24.03 -12.63
C VAL A 202 -10.46 -23.36 -11.94
N MET A 203 -10.35 -23.02 -10.63
CA MET A 203 -11.45 -22.37 -9.88
C MET A 203 -11.97 -21.10 -10.56
N GLY A 204 -11.10 -20.31 -11.19
CA GLY A 204 -11.49 -19.09 -11.90
C GLY A 204 -12.39 -19.31 -13.12
N LEU A 205 -12.41 -20.53 -13.68
CA LEU A 205 -13.26 -20.95 -14.81
C LEU A 205 -14.62 -21.51 -14.34
N CYS A 206 -14.67 -22.08 -13.14
CA CYS A 206 -15.84 -22.77 -12.61
C CYS A 206 -16.74 -21.91 -11.70
N ILE A 207 -16.18 -20.87 -11.08
CA ILE A 207 -16.87 -20.05 -10.07
C ILE A 207 -17.21 -18.67 -10.66
N ASP A 208 -18.47 -18.26 -10.56
CA ASP A 208 -18.99 -16.99 -11.07
C ASP A 208 -18.15 -15.78 -10.62
N GLU A 209 -17.92 -14.82 -11.51
CA GLU A 209 -17.09 -13.62 -11.28
C GLU A 209 -17.51 -12.83 -10.03
N VAL A 210 -18.80 -12.87 -9.65
CA VAL A 210 -19.32 -12.14 -8.48
C VAL A 210 -18.95 -12.74 -7.12
N GLN A 211 -18.35 -13.94 -7.09
CA GLN A 211 -17.76 -14.54 -5.89
C GLN A 211 -16.28 -14.13 -5.80
N THR A 212 -15.96 -13.15 -4.94
CA THR A 212 -14.58 -12.67 -4.79
C THR A 212 -13.83 -13.25 -3.60
N ALA A 213 -14.51 -14.00 -2.72
CA ALA A 213 -13.82 -14.69 -1.64
C ALA A 213 -13.07 -15.92 -2.15
N PHE A 214 -11.83 -16.10 -1.68
CA PHE A 214 -11.05 -17.33 -1.81
C PHE A 214 -10.70 -17.82 -3.24
N VAL A 215 -11.04 -17.05 -4.28
CA VAL A 215 -10.61 -17.28 -5.66
C VAL A 215 -9.34 -16.46 -5.95
N PRO A 216 -8.23 -17.06 -6.42
CA PRO A 216 -7.01 -16.34 -6.79
C PRO A 216 -7.27 -15.21 -7.78
N GLY A 217 -6.59 -14.08 -7.57
CA GLY A 217 -6.68 -12.90 -8.43
C GLY A 217 -7.92 -12.01 -8.21
N ARG A 218 -8.92 -12.45 -7.43
CA ARG A 218 -10.08 -11.61 -7.06
C ARG A 218 -9.84 -10.92 -5.71
N LEU A 219 -10.24 -9.66 -5.56
CA LEU A 219 -10.03 -8.89 -4.34
C LEU A 219 -11.33 -8.64 -3.58
N ILE A 220 -11.23 -8.62 -2.25
CA ILE A 220 -12.34 -8.25 -1.35
C ILE A 220 -12.85 -6.81 -1.62
N THR A 221 -11.97 -5.93 -2.11
CA THR A 221 -12.25 -4.55 -2.49
C THR A 221 -13.25 -4.45 -3.62
N ASP A 222 -13.24 -5.41 -4.55
CA ASP A 222 -14.01 -5.32 -5.79
C ASP A 222 -15.52 -5.41 -5.49
N ASN A 223 -15.92 -6.45 -4.76
CA ASN A 223 -17.31 -6.60 -4.28
C ASN A 223 -17.73 -5.46 -3.34
N MET A 224 -16.80 -4.94 -2.53
CA MET A 224 -17.11 -3.81 -1.67
C MET A 224 -17.41 -2.53 -2.47
N LEU A 225 -16.61 -2.22 -3.50
CA LEU A 225 -16.82 -1.04 -4.35
C LEU A 225 -18.10 -1.16 -5.16
N VAL A 226 -18.40 -2.34 -5.72
CA VAL A 226 -19.65 -2.58 -6.46
C VAL A 226 -20.88 -2.46 -5.55
N ALA A 227 -20.84 -3.08 -4.35
CA ALA A 227 -21.91 -2.94 -3.37
C ALA A 227 -22.10 -1.47 -2.92
N TYR A 228 -21.00 -0.75 -2.67
CA TYR A 228 -21.00 0.65 -2.29
C TYR A 228 -21.68 1.54 -3.33
N GLU A 229 -21.27 1.45 -4.60
CA GLU A 229 -21.85 2.27 -5.68
C GLU A 229 -23.32 1.94 -5.95
N ILE A 230 -23.72 0.67 -5.86
CA ILE A 230 -25.14 0.28 -5.97
C ILE A 230 -25.96 0.88 -4.82
N LEU A 231 -25.55 0.71 -3.56
CA LEU A 231 -26.26 1.25 -2.39
C LEU A 231 -26.27 2.79 -2.37
N HIS A 232 -25.20 3.42 -2.86
CA HIS A 232 -25.13 4.86 -3.04
C HIS A 232 -26.11 5.35 -4.13
N SER A 233 -26.23 4.62 -5.24
CA SER A 233 -27.22 4.90 -6.28
C SER A 233 -28.66 4.81 -5.74
N PHE A 234 -28.95 3.83 -4.87
CA PHE A 234 -30.25 3.64 -4.24
C PHE A 234 -30.67 4.84 -3.37
N GLN A 235 -29.73 5.44 -2.62
CA GLN A 235 -30.00 6.65 -1.83
C GLN A 235 -30.15 7.92 -2.68
N LYS A 236 -29.49 7.99 -3.83
CA LYS A 236 -29.60 9.13 -4.77
C LYS A 236 -30.87 9.05 -5.63
N LYS A 237 -31.47 7.87 -5.77
CA LYS A 237 -32.67 7.62 -6.59
C LYS A 237 -33.92 8.15 -5.90
N ARG A 238 -34.17 9.46 -6.06
CA ARG A 238 -35.33 10.19 -5.50
C ARG A 238 -36.56 10.21 -6.42
N THR A 239 -36.40 9.83 -7.69
CA THR A 239 -37.45 9.91 -8.71
C THR A 239 -37.51 8.66 -9.58
N GLY A 240 -38.67 8.39 -10.17
CA GLY A 240 -38.95 7.23 -11.03
C GLY A 240 -39.85 6.20 -10.34
N LYS A 241 -40.75 5.58 -11.13
CA LYS A 241 -41.84 4.70 -10.64
C LYS A 241 -41.39 3.33 -10.07
N LYS A 242 -40.11 2.98 -10.15
CA LYS A 242 -39.59 1.65 -9.76
C LYS A 242 -38.61 1.74 -8.59
N GLY A 243 -39.00 1.19 -7.44
CA GLY A 243 -38.12 0.95 -6.29
C GLY A 243 -37.18 -0.25 -6.52
N TYR A 244 -36.07 -0.26 -5.79
CA TYR A 244 -35.08 -1.33 -5.80
C TYR A 244 -34.75 -1.76 -4.37
N MET A 245 -34.40 -3.04 -4.20
CA MET A 245 -34.03 -3.65 -2.93
C MET A 245 -32.64 -4.30 -2.99
N ALA A 246 -31.93 -4.26 -1.87
CA ALA A 246 -30.70 -4.99 -1.61
C ALA A 246 -30.93 -5.86 -0.36
N LEU A 247 -30.90 -7.17 -0.53
CA LEU A 247 -31.12 -8.15 0.53
C LEU A 247 -29.78 -8.72 0.96
N LYS A 248 -29.33 -8.36 2.17
CA LYS A 248 -28.15 -8.98 2.80
C LYS A 248 -28.60 -10.21 3.58
N LEU A 249 -28.07 -11.37 3.20
CA LEU A 249 -28.38 -12.66 3.82
C LEU A 249 -27.36 -13.04 4.90
N ASP A 250 -27.84 -13.73 5.93
CA ASP A 250 -27.03 -14.45 6.92
C ASP A 250 -27.26 -15.95 6.69
N MET A 251 -26.26 -16.66 6.15
CA MET A 251 -26.38 -18.07 5.78
C MET A 251 -25.89 -18.98 6.92
N SER A 252 -26.56 -20.11 7.15
CA SER A 252 -26.06 -21.16 8.03
C SER A 252 -24.84 -21.87 7.40
N LYS A 253 -24.06 -22.59 8.22
CA LYS A 253 -22.80 -23.23 7.80
C LYS A 253 -22.85 -24.76 7.85
N VAL A 254 -23.82 -25.38 7.17
CA VAL A 254 -23.89 -26.85 7.09
C VAL A 254 -24.52 -27.30 5.76
N TYR A 255 -23.85 -28.17 4.99
CA TYR A 255 -24.35 -28.77 3.74
C TYR A 255 -24.64 -30.26 3.93
N ASP A 256 -25.74 -30.76 3.35
CA ASP A 256 -26.33 -32.09 3.63
C ASP A 256 -25.68 -33.29 2.90
N ARG A 257 -24.50 -33.12 2.29
CA ARG A 257 -23.85 -34.15 1.44
C ARG A 257 -22.37 -34.37 1.75
N VAL A 258 -22.03 -34.38 3.03
CA VAL A 258 -20.66 -34.66 3.50
C VAL A 258 -20.76 -35.69 4.63
N ASP A 259 -20.58 -36.95 4.25
CA ASP A 259 -21.01 -38.14 4.99
C ASP A 259 -19.86 -39.08 5.42
N SER A 260 -18.65 -38.86 4.89
CA SER A 260 -17.52 -39.79 5.04
C SER A 260 -16.68 -39.61 6.31
N VAL A 261 -17.11 -38.80 7.29
CA VAL A 261 -16.22 -38.21 8.31
C VAL A 261 -16.58 -38.61 9.74
N SER A 262 -15.54 -38.89 10.54
CA SER A 262 -15.68 -39.16 11.97
C SER A 262 -15.10 -38.00 12.80
N TYR A 263 -15.84 -37.49 13.77
CA TYR A 263 -15.37 -36.45 14.70
C TYR A 263 -15.28 -36.96 16.13
N ALA A 264 -14.39 -36.36 16.92
CA ALA A 264 -14.43 -36.37 18.38
C ALA A 264 -14.34 -34.93 18.89
N VAL A 265 -15.16 -34.54 19.87
CA VAL A 265 -15.04 -33.21 20.49
C VAL A 265 -13.93 -33.21 21.53
N ASN A 266 -13.11 -32.16 21.56
CA ASN A 266 -12.07 -31.95 22.55
C ASN A 266 -12.31 -30.62 23.28
N SER A 267 -12.81 -30.70 24.52
CA SER A 267 -13.06 -29.54 25.40
C SER A 267 -12.18 -29.64 26.64
N ASN A 268 -11.49 -28.54 26.96
CA ASN A 268 -10.54 -28.41 28.08
C ASN A 268 -9.39 -29.45 28.09
N GLY A 269 -9.13 -30.16 26.98
CA GLY A 269 -8.11 -31.21 26.88
C GLY A 269 -8.64 -32.63 27.11
N TYR A 270 -9.93 -32.80 27.39
CA TYR A 270 -10.61 -34.09 27.45
C TYR A 270 -11.24 -34.39 26.08
N ARG A 271 -10.96 -35.58 25.53
CA ARG A 271 -11.50 -36.05 24.26
C ARG A 271 -12.78 -36.87 24.52
N GLY A 272 -13.89 -36.47 23.90
CA GLY A 272 -15.16 -37.20 23.91
C GLY A 272 -15.18 -38.43 22.99
N ARG A 273 -16.33 -39.11 22.91
CA ARG A 273 -16.52 -40.23 21.98
C ARG A 273 -16.35 -39.80 20.52
N ILE A 274 -16.09 -40.79 19.66
CA ILE A 274 -16.17 -40.61 18.21
C ILE A 274 -17.63 -40.76 17.77
N PHE A 275 -18.09 -39.88 16.87
CA PHE A 275 -19.38 -39.98 16.19
C PHE A 275 -19.18 -39.79 14.68
N GLN A 276 -20.04 -40.43 13.87
CA GLN A 276 -20.07 -40.24 12.42
C GLN A 276 -21.00 -39.08 12.07
N VAL A 277 -20.74 -38.41 10.95
CA VAL A 277 -21.60 -37.33 10.46
C VAL A 277 -22.15 -37.61 9.08
N THR A 278 -23.30 -37.02 8.78
CA THR A 278 -23.97 -37.11 7.48
C THR A 278 -24.17 -35.74 6.82
N ARG A 279 -23.87 -34.64 7.52
CA ARG A 279 -23.81 -33.28 6.96
C ARG A 279 -22.67 -32.44 7.56
N GLY A 280 -22.18 -31.46 6.80
CA GLY A 280 -21.35 -30.37 7.31
C GLY A 280 -19.90 -30.32 6.81
N LEU A 281 -19.34 -29.10 6.78
CA LEU A 281 -17.95 -28.86 6.36
C LEU A 281 -17.03 -28.63 7.57
N ARG A 282 -15.78 -29.10 7.43
CA ARG A 282 -14.75 -29.09 8.47
C ARG A 282 -14.17 -27.69 8.60
N GLN A 283 -14.49 -26.95 9.67
CA GLN A 283 -14.01 -25.57 9.82
C GLN A 283 -12.50 -25.55 10.15
N GLY A 284 -11.65 -25.29 9.16
CA GLY A 284 -10.18 -25.26 9.29
C GLY A 284 -9.43 -26.25 8.40
N ASP A 285 -10.16 -27.09 7.68
CA ASP A 285 -9.67 -27.96 6.61
C ASP A 285 -9.42 -27.18 5.30
N PRO A 286 -8.30 -27.43 4.58
CA PRO A 286 -8.08 -26.93 3.23
C PRO A 286 -9.21 -27.20 2.21
N LEU A 287 -9.78 -28.41 2.18
CA LEU A 287 -10.77 -28.80 1.15
C LEU A 287 -12.16 -28.18 1.38
N SER A 288 -12.55 -28.02 2.64
CA SER A 288 -13.85 -27.43 3.00
C SER A 288 -14.09 -26.05 2.40
N LEU A 289 -13.03 -25.28 2.13
CA LEU A 289 -13.11 -23.99 1.45
C LEU A 289 -13.56 -24.13 -0.01
N LEU A 290 -12.99 -25.09 -0.72
CA LEU A 290 -13.26 -25.38 -2.13
C LEU A 290 -14.68 -25.95 -2.30
N LEU A 291 -15.06 -26.89 -1.44
CA LEU A 291 -16.41 -27.47 -1.41
C LEU A 291 -17.47 -26.39 -1.13
N PHE A 292 -17.18 -25.45 -0.22
CA PHE A 292 -18.06 -24.30 0.02
C PHE A 292 -18.27 -23.47 -1.25
N LEU A 293 -17.20 -23.16 -2.01
CA LEU A 293 -17.29 -22.36 -3.23
C LEU A 293 -18.14 -23.06 -4.30
N PHE A 294 -17.89 -24.35 -4.56
CA PHE A 294 -18.66 -25.13 -5.53
C PHE A 294 -20.15 -25.26 -5.14
N CYS A 295 -20.46 -25.45 -3.86
CA CYS A 295 -21.86 -25.41 -3.41
C CYS A 295 -22.48 -24.02 -3.62
N SER A 296 -21.75 -22.94 -3.31
CA SER A 296 -22.23 -21.56 -3.48
C SER A 296 -22.48 -21.17 -4.94
N GLU A 297 -21.77 -21.77 -5.89
CA GLU A 297 -22.03 -21.60 -7.33
C GLU A 297 -23.43 -22.07 -7.73
N GLY A 298 -24.03 -22.99 -6.96
CA GLY A 298 -25.43 -23.37 -7.14
C GLY A 298 -26.41 -22.20 -6.96
N LEU A 299 -26.14 -21.29 -6.02
CA LEU A 299 -26.94 -20.08 -5.85
C LEU A 299 -26.70 -19.09 -7.01
N SER A 300 -25.44 -18.95 -7.46
CA SER A 300 -25.09 -18.13 -8.62
C SER A 300 -25.79 -18.62 -9.89
N SER A 301 -25.79 -19.93 -10.11
CA SER A 301 -26.47 -20.65 -11.20
C SER A 301 -27.97 -20.32 -11.25
N LEU A 302 -28.69 -20.49 -10.13
CA LEU A 302 -30.11 -20.14 -10.03
C LEU A 302 -30.36 -18.64 -10.29
N MET A 303 -29.55 -17.76 -9.68
CA MET A 303 -29.67 -16.31 -9.85
C MET A 303 -29.35 -15.84 -11.29
N ARG A 304 -28.44 -16.52 -12.00
CA ARG A 304 -28.17 -16.29 -13.42
C ARG A 304 -29.32 -16.75 -14.31
N THR A 305 -29.88 -17.93 -14.04
CA THR A 305 -31.00 -18.52 -14.80
C THR A 305 -32.25 -17.65 -14.66
N ALA A 306 -32.66 -17.32 -13.42
CA ALA A 306 -33.79 -16.44 -13.17
C ALA A 306 -33.63 -15.03 -13.78
N LYS A 307 -32.40 -14.51 -13.83
CA LYS A 307 -32.10 -13.25 -14.54
C LYS A 307 -32.21 -13.39 -16.06
N GLY A 308 -31.74 -14.51 -16.63
CA GLY A 308 -31.87 -14.82 -18.06
C GLY A 308 -33.32 -14.94 -18.51
N ASN A 309 -34.16 -15.57 -17.68
CA ASN A 309 -35.61 -15.70 -17.88
C ASN A 309 -36.39 -14.40 -17.63
N GLY A 310 -35.75 -13.35 -17.08
CA GLY A 310 -36.39 -12.08 -16.74
C GLY A 310 -37.22 -12.10 -15.44
N GLU A 311 -37.18 -13.20 -14.69
CA GLU A 311 -37.85 -13.39 -13.39
C GLU A 311 -37.25 -12.50 -12.29
N VAL A 312 -35.95 -12.25 -12.35
CA VAL A 312 -35.20 -11.38 -11.42
C VAL A 312 -34.45 -10.30 -12.18
N LYS A 313 -34.59 -9.05 -11.76
CA LYS A 313 -33.87 -7.89 -12.31
C LYS A 313 -32.88 -7.37 -11.29
N GLY A 314 -31.64 -7.21 -11.71
CA GLY A 314 -30.57 -6.73 -10.84
C GLY A 314 -30.55 -5.21 -10.68
N ALA A 315 -29.61 -4.74 -9.88
CA ALA A 315 -29.32 -3.32 -9.72
C ALA A 315 -28.28 -2.83 -10.73
N LYS A 316 -28.34 -1.54 -11.07
CA LYS A 316 -27.36 -0.83 -11.90
C LYS A 316 -26.90 0.43 -11.18
N ALA A 317 -25.59 0.57 -10.96
CA ALA A 317 -25.01 1.79 -10.40
C ALA A 317 -25.11 3.01 -11.34
N SER A 318 -25.15 2.78 -12.67
CA SER A 318 -25.27 3.83 -13.68
C SER A 318 -26.15 3.40 -14.86
N ARG A 319 -26.64 4.37 -15.66
CA ARG A 319 -27.57 4.09 -16.79
C ARG A 319 -27.02 3.14 -17.85
N ARG A 320 -25.69 3.11 -18.06
CA ARG A 320 -24.99 2.22 -19.00
C ARG A 320 -24.17 1.14 -18.28
N GLY A 321 -24.28 1.04 -16.96
CA GLY A 321 -23.52 0.09 -16.16
C GLY A 321 -24.08 -1.34 -16.24
N PRO A 322 -23.26 -2.35 -15.89
CA PRO A 322 -23.69 -3.74 -15.83
C PRO A 322 -24.82 -3.93 -14.81
N GLU A 323 -25.67 -4.93 -15.05
CA GLU A 323 -26.75 -5.31 -14.13
C GLU A 323 -26.29 -6.40 -13.18
N ILE A 324 -26.18 -6.08 -11.89
CA ILE A 324 -25.71 -7.00 -10.85
C ILE A 324 -26.92 -7.53 -10.09
N SER A 325 -27.17 -8.85 -10.14
CA SER A 325 -28.25 -9.50 -9.39
C SER A 325 -27.81 -10.00 -8.02
N HIS A 326 -26.51 -10.28 -7.83
CA HIS A 326 -25.95 -10.78 -6.58
C HIS A 326 -24.45 -10.47 -6.48
N LEU A 327 -23.94 -10.45 -5.25
CA LEU A 327 -22.52 -10.41 -4.89
C LEU A 327 -22.28 -11.41 -3.75
N LEU A 328 -21.21 -12.19 -3.85
CA LEU A 328 -20.86 -13.22 -2.88
C LEU A 328 -19.46 -12.96 -2.31
N PHE A 329 -19.35 -12.96 -0.98
CA PHE A 329 -18.07 -13.05 -0.31
C PHE A 329 -18.16 -14.14 0.75
N ALA A 330 -17.87 -15.38 0.34
CA ALA A 330 -18.07 -16.56 1.16
C ALA A 330 -19.53 -16.66 1.68
N ASP A 331 -19.76 -16.58 2.98
CA ASP A 331 -21.10 -16.57 3.60
C ASP A 331 -21.80 -15.20 3.62
N ASP A 332 -21.10 -14.08 3.37
CA ASP A 332 -21.69 -12.74 3.24
C ASP A 332 -22.27 -12.57 1.81
N CYS A 333 -23.54 -12.94 1.62
CA CYS A 333 -24.28 -12.79 0.36
C CYS A 333 -25.13 -11.50 0.33
N MET A 334 -25.12 -10.79 -0.80
CA MET A 334 -25.98 -9.64 -1.08
C MET A 334 -26.71 -9.82 -2.41
N LEU A 335 -28.04 -9.93 -2.39
CA LEU A 335 -28.89 -10.04 -3.58
C LEU A 335 -29.53 -8.69 -3.91
N PHE A 336 -29.80 -8.44 -5.19
CA PHE A 336 -30.45 -7.20 -5.68
C PHE A 336 -31.70 -7.51 -6.50
N GLY A 337 -32.74 -6.69 -6.33
CA GLY A 337 -34.04 -6.88 -6.98
C GLY A 337 -34.81 -5.56 -7.24
N GLU A 338 -35.84 -5.61 -8.10
CA GLU A 338 -36.91 -4.60 -8.11
C GLU A 338 -37.85 -4.81 -6.91
N THR A 339 -38.26 -3.73 -6.23
CA THR A 339 -39.17 -3.82 -5.07
C THR A 339 -40.61 -4.04 -5.52
N THR A 340 -40.95 -5.29 -5.82
CA THR A 340 -42.28 -5.75 -6.25
C THR A 340 -42.63 -7.05 -5.54
N ASP A 341 -43.92 -7.31 -5.32
CA ASP A 341 -44.39 -8.56 -4.70
C ASP A 341 -43.92 -9.79 -5.48
N GLN A 342 -44.04 -9.77 -6.82
CA GLN A 342 -43.52 -10.84 -7.68
C GLN A 342 -42.01 -11.02 -7.56
N GLY A 343 -41.23 -9.93 -7.58
CA GLY A 343 -39.76 -10.00 -7.43
C GLY A 343 -39.34 -10.55 -6.07
N ALA A 344 -40.08 -10.25 -5.01
CA ALA A 344 -39.86 -10.80 -3.67
C ALA A 344 -40.20 -12.30 -3.59
N ARG A 345 -41.30 -12.74 -4.22
CA ARG A 345 -41.67 -14.16 -4.32
C ARG A 345 -40.64 -14.95 -5.12
N ASN A 346 -40.23 -14.46 -6.29
CA ASN A 346 -39.21 -15.10 -7.12
C ASN A 346 -37.90 -15.28 -6.35
N MET A 347 -37.44 -14.23 -5.65
CA MET A 347 -36.23 -14.29 -4.81
C MET A 347 -36.38 -15.29 -3.65
N LYS A 348 -37.55 -15.38 -3.02
CA LYS A 348 -37.83 -16.36 -1.96
C LYS A 348 -37.82 -17.80 -2.49
N ASN A 349 -38.44 -18.04 -3.64
CA ASN A 349 -38.49 -19.36 -4.27
C ASN A 349 -37.08 -19.85 -4.66
N ILE A 350 -36.24 -18.96 -5.22
CA ILE A 350 -34.83 -19.27 -5.53
C ILE A 350 -34.06 -19.66 -4.27
N LEU A 351 -34.25 -18.93 -3.16
CA LEU A 351 -33.62 -19.25 -1.89
C LEU A 351 -34.13 -20.59 -1.34
N GLN A 352 -35.43 -20.89 -1.43
CA GLN A 352 -35.99 -22.18 -1.00
C GLN A 352 -35.42 -23.34 -1.83
N GLU A 353 -35.41 -23.25 -3.16
CA GLU A 353 -34.81 -24.27 -4.04
C GLU A 353 -33.33 -24.52 -3.69
N TYR A 354 -32.56 -23.45 -3.46
CA TYR A 354 -31.17 -23.56 -3.03
C TYR A 354 -31.03 -24.20 -1.64
N GLN A 355 -31.87 -23.81 -0.67
CA GLN A 355 -31.90 -24.39 0.68
C GLN A 355 -32.18 -25.90 0.63
N ASP A 356 -33.19 -26.32 -0.14
CA ASP A 356 -33.63 -27.72 -0.23
C ASP A 356 -32.60 -28.59 -0.96
N CYS A 357 -31.91 -28.06 -1.99
CA CYS A 357 -30.88 -28.79 -2.72
C CYS A 357 -29.55 -28.92 -1.96
N SER A 358 -29.11 -27.83 -1.31
CA SER A 358 -27.78 -27.75 -0.68
C SER A 358 -27.76 -28.11 0.81
N GLY A 359 -28.89 -27.94 1.50
CA GLY A 359 -28.99 -27.97 2.97
C GLY A 359 -28.62 -26.66 3.65
N GLN A 360 -28.15 -25.64 2.91
CA GLN A 360 -27.68 -24.37 3.48
C GLN A 360 -28.82 -23.39 3.75
N CYS A 361 -29.32 -23.38 5.00
CA CYS A 361 -30.45 -22.54 5.40
C CYS A 361 -30.14 -21.04 5.50
N VAL A 362 -31.09 -20.19 5.09
CA VAL A 362 -31.09 -18.74 5.31
C VAL A 362 -31.58 -18.41 6.72
N ASN A 363 -30.86 -17.56 7.46
CA ASN A 363 -31.33 -16.98 8.72
C ASN A 363 -32.06 -15.66 8.48
N TYR A 364 -33.36 -15.74 8.20
CA TYR A 364 -34.20 -14.58 7.90
C TYR A 364 -34.25 -13.53 9.03
N ASN A 365 -34.14 -13.96 10.29
CA ASN A 365 -34.13 -13.08 11.48
C ASN A 365 -32.86 -12.21 11.56
N LYS A 366 -31.71 -12.74 11.14
CA LYS A 366 -30.44 -12.00 11.12
C LYS A 366 -30.22 -11.21 9.84
N SER A 367 -30.73 -11.72 8.72
CA SER A 367 -30.75 -11.05 7.41
C SER A 367 -31.37 -9.66 7.50
N THR A 368 -31.06 -8.79 6.53
CA THR A 368 -31.57 -7.41 6.48
C THR A 368 -31.82 -6.97 5.05
N ILE A 369 -32.94 -6.29 4.81
CA ILE A 369 -33.26 -5.69 3.51
C ILE A 369 -33.11 -4.17 3.56
N PHE A 370 -32.58 -3.59 2.48
CA PHE A 370 -32.39 -2.15 2.30
C PHE A 370 -33.04 -1.70 0.98
N TYR A 371 -33.72 -0.55 0.99
CA TYR A 371 -34.56 -0.07 -0.10
C TYR A 371 -34.06 1.24 -0.70
N SER A 372 -34.28 1.46 -2.00
CA SER A 372 -34.01 2.76 -2.65
C SER A 372 -34.98 3.84 -2.19
N SER A 373 -34.53 5.10 -2.18
CA SER A 373 -35.28 6.21 -1.58
C SER A 373 -36.59 6.57 -2.29
N ASN A 374 -36.79 6.11 -3.53
CA ASN A 374 -38.05 6.24 -4.27
C ASN A 374 -39.04 5.07 -4.06
N THR A 375 -38.77 4.16 -3.14
CA THR A 375 -39.66 3.04 -2.78
C THR A 375 -40.71 3.51 -1.78
N SER A 376 -42.00 3.27 -2.06
CA SER A 376 -43.10 3.64 -1.13
C SER A 376 -43.15 2.73 0.10
N GLU A 377 -43.75 3.18 1.20
CA GLU A 377 -43.81 2.39 2.44
C GLU A 377 -44.67 1.13 2.29
N GLU A 378 -45.74 1.18 1.50
CA GLU A 378 -46.60 0.02 1.21
C GLU A 378 -45.79 -1.09 0.50
N ALA A 379 -44.96 -0.72 -0.47
CA ALA A 379 -44.09 -1.64 -1.17
C ALA A 379 -42.99 -2.23 -0.24
N LYS A 380 -42.44 -1.43 0.68
CA LYS A 380 -41.48 -1.93 1.69
C LYS A 380 -42.13 -2.91 2.65
N LEU A 381 -43.34 -2.62 3.14
CA LEU A 381 -44.07 -3.50 4.04
C LEU A 381 -44.42 -4.82 3.35
N ALA A 382 -44.98 -4.78 2.13
CA ALA A 382 -45.31 -5.98 1.36
C ALA A 382 -44.08 -6.87 1.10
N VAL A 383 -42.98 -6.30 0.61
CA VAL A 383 -41.75 -7.07 0.32
C VAL A 383 -41.09 -7.61 1.60
N SER A 384 -41.08 -6.84 2.68
CA SER A 384 -40.54 -7.31 3.98
C SER A 384 -41.36 -8.46 4.54
N ALA A 385 -42.70 -8.42 4.39
CA ALA A 385 -43.60 -9.49 4.81
C ALA A 385 -43.45 -10.76 3.96
N VAL A 386 -43.33 -10.64 2.63
CA VAL A 386 -43.09 -11.78 1.73
C VAL A 386 -41.76 -12.47 2.07
N LEU A 387 -40.67 -11.72 2.19
CA LEU A 387 -39.35 -12.27 2.47
C LEU A 387 -39.18 -12.73 3.94
N GLY A 388 -39.95 -12.15 4.88
CA GLY A 388 -39.79 -12.41 6.32
C GLY A 388 -38.54 -11.77 6.92
N VAL A 389 -38.09 -10.63 6.36
CA VAL A 389 -36.81 -10.00 6.70
C VAL A 389 -37.00 -8.57 7.20
N ARG A 390 -36.28 -8.21 8.26
CA ARG A 390 -36.30 -6.85 8.84
C ARG A 390 -35.75 -5.79 7.88
N SER A 391 -36.49 -4.70 7.73
CA SER A 391 -36.04 -3.51 7.00
C SER A 391 -34.98 -2.74 7.79
N ALA A 392 -33.85 -2.43 7.15
CA ALA A 392 -32.77 -1.63 7.74
C ALA A 392 -32.80 -0.20 7.17
N SER A 393 -32.87 0.80 8.04
CA SER A 393 -32.83 2.22 7.65
C SER A 393 -31.45 2.64 7.10
N ASN A 394 -30.38 2.01 7.59
CA ASN A 394 -29.05 2.04 6.99
C ASN A 394 -28.40 0.66 7.12
N LEU A 395 -27.81 0.17 6.03
CA LEU A 395 -26.94 -1.01 6.09
C LEU A 395 -25.60 -0.56 6.68
N GLU A 396 -25.36 -0.72 7.99
CA GLU A 396 -24.21 -0.07 8.64
C GLU A 396 -22.83 -0.55 8.12
N LYS A 397 -22.65 -1.86 7.92
CA LYS A 397 -21.36 -2.48 7.57
C LYS A 397 -21.50 -3.66 6.60
N TYR A 398 -20.59 -3.77 5.64
CA TYR A 398 -20.36 -4.93 4.76
C TYR A 398 -18.84 -5.14 4.74
N LEU A 399 -18.40 -6.40 4.90
CA LEU A 399 -16.98 -6.77 4.91
C LEU A 399 -16.11 -5.92 5.85
N GLY A 400 -16.68 -5.49 6.98
CA GLY A 400 -16.00 -4.73 8.04
C GLY A 400 -15.86 -3.22 7.81
N LEU A 401 -16.40 -2.68 6.71
CA LEU A 401 -16.32 -1.26 6.33
C LEU A 401 -17.71 -0.63 6.14
N PRO A 402 -17.85 0.71 6.23
CA PRO A 402 -19.14 1.39 6.12
C PRO A 402 -19.68 1.37 4.69
N ASN A 403 -20.97 1.04 4.52
CA ASN A 403 -21.57 0.86 3.19
C ASN A 403 -21.96 2.16 2.49
N VAL A 404 -22.01 3.27 3.23
CA VAL A 404 -22.40 4.58 2.72
C VAL A 404 -21.58 5.65 3.44
N VAL A 405 -20.69 6.31 2.72
CA VAL A 405 -19.94 7.48 3.20
C VAL A 405 -20.67 8.72 2.70
N GLY A 406 -21.84 8.97 3.30
CA GLY A 406 -22.68 10.13 3.00
C GLY A 406 -22.11 11.45 3.54
N LYS A 407 -22.96 12.46 3.72
CA LYS A 407 -22.54 13.79 4.24
C LYS A 407 -21.83 13.72 5.61
N ARG A 408 -22.11 12.70 6.43
CA ARG A 408 -21.52 12.51 7.78
C ARG A 408 -20.24 11.66 7.77
N LYS A 409 -19.24 12.02 6.95
CA LYS A 409 -17.97 11.27 6.83
C LYS A 409 -17.30 10.96 8.18
N ARG A 410 -17.32 11.91 9.13
CA ARG A 410 -16.76 11.74 10.48
C ARG A 410 -17.37 10.54 11.24
N ALA A 411 -18.68 10.33 11.14
CA ALA A 411 -19.36 9.23 11.84
C ALA A 411 -19.04 7.85 11.23
N ALA A 412 -18.93 7.78 9.89
CA ALA A 412 -18.64 6.54 9.17
C ALA A 412 -17.30 5.90 9.58
N PHE A 413 -16.30 6.72 9.92
CA PHE A 413 -14.96 6.26 10.33
C PHE A 413 -14.72 6.28 11.85
N GLN A 414 -15.67 6.72 12.69
CA GLN A 414 -15.48 6.74 14.14
C GLN A 414 -15.19 5.33 14.69
N ASN A 415 -15.95 4.31 14.25
CA ASN A 415 -15.70 2.88 14.53
C ASN A 415 -14.28 2.38 14.14
N LEU A 416 -13.59 3.06 13.21
CA LEU A 416 -12.21 2.74 12.85
C LEU A 416 -11.24 3.37 13.86
N LEU A 417 -11.48 4.63 14.23
CA LEU A 417 -10.73 5.36 15.25
C LEU A 417 -10.83 4.69 16.62
N ASP A 418 -12.04 4.26 17.02
CA ASP A 418 -12.29 3.58 18.30
C ASP A 418 -11.53 2.24 18.38
N ARG A 419 -11.43 1.51 17.27
CA ARG A 419 -10.63 0.28 17.17
C ARG A 419 -9.13 0.54 17.25
N ILE A 420 -8.65 1.66 16.72
CA ILE A 420 -7.25 2.08 16.82
C ILE A 420 -6.96 2.50 18.28
N ASN A 421 -7.80 3.36 18.87
CA ASN A 421 -7.70 3.80 20.26
C ASN A 421 -7.68 2.60 21.22
N MET A 422 -8.64 1.67 21.14
CA MET A 422 -8.67 0.47 22.00
C MET A 422 -7.39 -0.41 21.88
N ARG A 423 -6.65 -0.32 20.77
CA ARG A 423 -5.35 -1.00 20.59
C ARG A 423 -4.18 -0.18 21.17
N ILE A 424 -4.26 1.15 21.11
CA ILE A 424 -3.30 2.11 21.69
C ILE A 424 -3.45 2.20 23.22
N ASP A 425 -4.66 2.28 23.76
CA ASP A 425 -4.91 2.34 25.21
C ASP A 425 -4.50 1.02 25.89
N GLY A 426 -4.62 -0.09 25.16
CA GLY A 426 -4.13 -1.41 25.56
C GLY A 426 -2.61 -1.63 25.41
N TRP A 427 -1.81 -0.58 25.21
CA TRP A 427 -0.37 -0.64 24.93
C TRP A 427 0.50 -0.65 26.19
N SER A 428 0.27 0.29 27.11
CA SER A 428 1.03 0.44 28.36
C SER A 428 0.98 -0.81 29.25
N THR A 429 -0.09 -1.59 29.14
CA THR A 429 -0.29 -2.85 29.87
C THR A 429 0.41 -4.06 29.23
N ARG A 430 0.97 -3.91 28.02
CA ARG A 430 1.72 -4.95 27.30
C ARG A 430 3.21 -4.66 27.48
N TRP A 431 3.88 -5.57 28.18
CA TRP A 431 5.30 -5.52 28.52
C TRP A 431 6.16 -5.87 27.30
N LEU A 432 6.03 -5.08 26.23
CA LEU A 432 6.70 -5.27 24.95
C LEU A 432 8.07 -4.59 24.94
N SER A 433 9.05 -5.27 24.35
CA SER A 433 10.30 -4.66 23.93
C SER A 433 10.06 -3.55 22.89
N GLN A 434 11.09 -2.76 22.60
CA GLN A 434 11.02 -1.71 21.60
C GLN A 434 10.75 -2.27 20.19
N GLY A 435 11.39 -3.39 19.82
CA GLY A 435 11.11 -4.11 18.57
C GLY A 435 9.70 -4.70 18.52
N GLY A 436 9.21 -5.26 19.63
CA GLY A 436 7.82 -5.71 19.74
C GLY A 436 6.81 -4.57 19.51
N LYS A 437 7.04 -3.39 20.09
CA LYS A 437 6.20 -2.20 19.85
C LYS A 437 6.20 -1.78 18.38
N GLU A 438 7.38 -1.70 17.76
CA GLU A 438 7.53 -1.36 16.34
C GLU A 438 6.75 -2.32 15.43
N ILE A 439 6.92 -3.64 15.59
CA ILE A 439 6.25 -4.62 14.74
C ILE A 439 4.75 -4.63 15.01
N PHE A 440 4.30 -4.36 16.25
CA PHE A 440 2.88 -4.17 16.56
C PHE A 440 2.29 -2.95 15.82
N ILE A 441 3.02 -1.83 15.77
CA ILE A 441 2.59 -0.64 15.00
C ILE A 441 2.50 -1.00 13.50
N LYS A 442 3.59 -1.50 12.90
CA LYS A 442 3.69 -1.80 11.47
C LYS A 442 2.73 -2.92 11.03
N SER A 443 2.47 -3.92 11.87
CA SER A 443 1.65 -5.10 11.51
C SER A 443 0.18 -5.04 11.96
N VAL A 444 -0.15 -4.23 12.98
CA VAL A 444 -1.51 -4.18 13.56
C VAL A 444 -2.11 -2.79 13.44
N LEU A 445 -1.44 -1.75 13.94
CA LEU A 445 -2.01 -0.39 13.92
C LEU A 445 -2.05 0.21 12.51
N GLN A 446 -1.03 -0.03 11.67
CA GLN A 446 -1.02 0.42 10.28
C GLN A 446 -2.00 -0.38 9.40
N ALA A 447 -2.14 -1.69 9.63
CA ALA A 447 -3.02 -2.55 8.84
C ALA A 447 -4.52 -2.17 8.96
N ILE A 448 -4.96 -1.71 10.13
CA ILE A 448 -6.36 -1.32 10.41
C ILE A 448 -6.86 -0.20 9.48
N PRO A 449 -6.22 0.99 9.39
CA PRO A 449 -6.59 2.02 8.43
C PRO A 449 -6.21 1.65 6.99
N THR A 450 -5.12 0.91 6.73
CA THR A 450 -4.74 0.51 5.36
C THR A 450 -5.88 -0.23 4.66
N TYR A 451 -6.56 -1.17 5.34
CA TYR A 451 -7.72 -1.86 4.77
C TYR A 451 -8.86 -0.90 4.38
N ALA A 452 -9.12 0.14 5.18
CA ALA A 452 -10.12 1.16 4.85
C ALA A 452 -9.66 2.08 3.69
N MET A 453 -8.36 2.40 3.64
CA MET A 453 -7.76 3.26 2.61
C MET A 453 -7.77 2.64 1.21
N LEU A 454 -7.88 1.31 1.09
CA LEU A 454 -8.06 0.64 -0.21
C LEU A 454 -9.34 1.09 -0.94
N CYS A 455 -10.40 1.46 -0.20
CA CYS A 455 -11.70 1.82 -0.77
C CYS A 455 -12.08 3.29 -0.53
N PHE A 456 -11.52 3.94 0.50
CA PHE A 456 -11.93 5.29 0.91
C PHE A 456 -10.77 6.20 1.26
N LEU A 457 -10.82 7.44 0.74
CA LEU A 457 -10.00 8.53 1.28
C LEU A 457 -10.50 8.90 2.69
N LEU A 458 -9.63 8.73 3.70
CA LEU A 458 -9.93 9.09 5.08
C LEU A 458 -10.06 10.63 5.23
N PRO A 459 -10.98 11.15 6.06
CA PRO A 459 -11.08 12.59 6.30
C PRO A 459 -9.83 13.16 6.96
N LYS A 460 -9.40 14.39 6.64
CA LYS A 460 -8.28 15.06 7.35
C LYS A 460 -8.47 15.04 8.87
N THR A 461 -9.68 15.36 9.34
CA THR A 461 -10.05 15.29 10.78
C THR A 461 -10.03 13.91 11.43
N PHE A 462 -9.79 12.84 10.66
CA PHE A 462 -9.51 11.51 11.20
C PHE A 462 -7.99 11.32 11.37
N CYS A 463 -7.18 11.75 10.41
CA CYS A 463 -5.72 11.79 10.50
C CYS A 463 -5.27 12.73 11.63
N GLU A 464 -5.79 13.95 11.68
CA GLU A 464 -5.54 14.94 12.75
C GLU A 464 -5.81 14.36 14.15
N LYS A 465 -6.84 13.53 14.32
CA LYS A 465 -7.17 12.89 15.61
C LYS A 465 -6.21 11.75 16.00
N ILE A 466 -5.50 11.16 15.04
CA ILE A 466 -4.46 10.17 15.28
C ILE A 466 -3.12 10.89 15.54
N GLU A 467 -2.84 11.95 14.77
CA GLU A 467 -1.68 12.82 14.96
C GLU A 467 -1.73 13.54 16.32
N SER A 468 -2.89 14.06 16.74
CA SER A 468 -3.09 14.69 18.05
C SER A 468 -3.01 13.74 19.24
N LYS A 469 -2.82 12.42 19.02
CA LYS A 469 -2.44 11.47 20.08
C LYS A 469 -0.92 11.40 20.27
N LEU A 470 -0.15 11.86 19.29
CA LEU A 470 1.31 11.90 19.28
C LEU A 470 1.87 13.31 19.51
N ILE A 471 1.04 14.34 19.49
CA ILE A 471 1.39 15.77 19.61
C ILE A 471 0.85 16.33 20.94
N ASN A 472 1.63 17.18 21.61
CA ASN A 472 1.15 18.07 22.66
C ASN A 472 0.60 19.36 22.02
N ASN A 473 -0.73 19.50 22.01
CA ASN A 473 -1.40 20.62 21.35
C ASN A 473 -1.17 21.97 22.04
N GLU A 474 -0.82 22.00 23.34
CA GLU A 474 -0.60 23.24 24.08
C GLU A 474 0.77 23.87 23.76
N GLU A 475 1.77 23.04 23.45
CA GLU A 475 3.14 23.45 23.16
C GLU A 475 3.46 23.44 21.64
N CYS A 476 2.53 22.98 20.80
CA CYS A 476 2.78 22.63 19.40
C CYS A 476 4.02 21.73 19.21
N SER A 477 4.24 20.83 20.17
CA SER A 477 5.43 19.99 20.29
C SER A 477 5.07 18.51 20.09
N TRP A 478 6.00 17.69 19.58
CA TRP A 478 5.82 16.24 19.60
C TRP A 478 5.81 15.76 21.06
N ASN A 479 4.89 14.84 21.42
CA ASN A 479 4.88 14.20 22.73
C ASN A 479 6.08 13.25 22.84
N LYS A 480 7.24 13.84 23.17
CA LYS A 480 8.55 13.20 23.16
C LYS A 480 8.57 11.94 24.03
N TYR A 481 8.02 12.02 25.24
CA TYR A 481 7.95 10.86 26.15
C TYR A 481 7.15 9.71 25.52
N LEU A 482 5.99 9.99 24.91
CA LEU A 482 5.22 8.96 24.23
C LEU A 482 6.01 8.37 23.06
N ILE A 483 6.52 9.22 22.16
CA ILE A 483 7.21 8.83 20.92
C ILE A 483 8.48 8.00 21.19
N GLU A 484 9.34 8.43 22.11
CA GLU A 484 10.57 7.71 22.49
C GLU A 484 10.28 6.37 23.19
N ASN A 485 9.17 6.27 23.94
CA ASN A 485 8.71 5.01 24.53
C ASN A 485 7.89 4.14 23.55
N THR A 486 7.57 4.63 22.37
CA THR A 486 6.67 4.00 21.39
C THR A 486 7.41 3.42 20.19
N PHE A 487 8.32 4.20 19.59
CA PHE A 487 9.06 3.83 18.38
C PHE A 487 10.50 3.38 18.72
N PRO A 488 11.19 2.63 17.83
CA PRO A 488 12.64 2.45 17.93
C PRO A 488 13.37 3.79 17.88
N ALA A 489 14.57 3.87 18.46
CA ALA A 489 15.29 5.13 18.58
C ALA A 489 15.54 5.85 17.23
N ALA A 490 15.76 5.11 16.15
CA ALA A 490 15.94 5.67 14.81
C ALA A 490 14.65 6.30 14.26
N GLU A 491 13.52 5.58 14.30
CA GLU A 491 12.21 6.10 13.88
C GLU A 491 11.68 7.20 14.81
N ALA A 492 11.92 7.11 16.13
CA ALA A 492 11.58 8.17 17.08
C ALA A 492 12.33 9.47 16.73
N GLU A 493 13.63 9.39 16.47
CA GLU A 493 14.45 10.53 16.06
C GLU A 493 13.99 11.11 14.71
N LEU A 494 13.61 10.27 13.73
CA LEU A 494 13.01 10.73 12.46
C LEU A 494 11.66 11.43 12.65
N ILE A 495 10.78 10.92 13.52
CA ILE A 495 9.48 11.53 13.81
C ILE A 495 9.67 12.89 14.51
N LEU A 496 10.56 12.94 15.51
CA LEU A 496 10.89 14.18 16.23
C LEU A 496 11.56 15.26 15.34
N GLN A 497 12.10 14.87 14.18
CA GLN A 497 12.66 15.78 13.17
C GLN A 497 11.62 16.36 12.19
N ILE A 498 10.36 15.88 12.20
CA ILE A 498 9.29 16.45 11.39
C ILE A 498 8.85 17.78 12.03
N PRO A 499 8.96 18.93 11.35
CA PRO A 499 8.54 20.21 11.93
C PRO A 499 7.01 20.28 12.05
N LEU A 500 6.52 20.67 13.22
CA LEU A 500 5.09 20.88 13.47
C LEU A 500 4.64 22.30 13.10
N ALA A 501 3.39 22.40 12.69
CA ALA A 501 2.71 23.65 12.43
C ALA A 501 2.30 24.35 13.74
N MET A 502 2.59 25.65 13.89
CA MET A 502 2.09 26.46 15.01
C MET A 502 0.60 26.83 14.88
N GLU A 503 0.06 26.83 13.66
CA GLU A 503 -1.36 27.07 13.38
C GLU A 503 -1.91 25.98 12.46
N ALA A 504 -3.15 25.57 12.72
CA ALA A 504 -3.83 24.54 11.92
C ALA A 504 -4.06 25.03 10.48
N HIS A 505 -3.32 24.46 9.54
CA HIS A 505 -3.49 24.69 8.11
C HIS A 505 -3.77 23.39 7.36
N ASP A 506 -4.36 23.52 6.17
CA ASP A 506 -4.70 22.38 5.33
C ASP A 506 -3.46 21.53 5.01
N SER A 507 -3.51 20.22 5.29
CA SER A 507 -2.45 19.29 4.89
C SER A 507 -2.18 19.37 3.38
N LEU A 508 -0.91 19.54 3.00
CA LEU A 508 -0.45 19.71 1.62
C LEU A 508 0.38 18.51 1.16
N LEU A 509 0.22 18.13 -0.11
CA LEU A 509 1.11 17.17 -0.76
C LEU A 509 2.35 17.92 -1.27
N VAL A 510 3.52 17.55 -0.75
CA VAL A 510 4.82 18.16 -1.05
C VAL A 510 5.70 17.13 -1.74
N TRP A 511 6.40 17.55 -2.80
CA TRP A 511 7.34 16.69 -3.52
C TRP A 511 8.73 16.73 -2.89
N ASN A 512 9.18 15.62 -2.30
CA ASN A 512 10.35 15.57 -1.42
C ASN A 512 11.71 15.70 -2.15
N ASP A 513 11.78 15.41 -3.45
CA ASP A 513 13.03 15.46 -4.24
C ASP A 513 13.38 16.86 -4.80
N GLU A 514 12.55 17.88 -4.55
CA GLU A 514 12.90 19.28 -4.88
C GLU A 514 12.77 20.22 -3.67
N PRO A 515 13.77 21.09 -3.43
CA PRO A 515 13.71 22.08 -2.34
C PRO A 515 12.52 23.05 -2.43
N SER A 516 11.87 23.18 -3.59
CA SER A 516 10.64 23.97 -3.78
C SER A 516 9.39 23.29 -3.24
N GLY A 517 9.43 21.97 -3.00
CA GLY A 517 8.23 21.17 -2.75
C GLY A 517 7.36 20.91 -3.98
N GLU A 518 7.74 21.43 -5.15
CA GLU A 518 6.99 21.27 -6.40
C GLU A 518 7.44 20.00 -7.16
N PHE A 519 6.47 19.26 -7.70
CA PHE A 519 6.76 18.10 -8.54
C PHE A 519 7.37 18.51 -9.88
N SER A 520 8.48 17.87 -10.27
CA SER A 520 8.91 17.88 -11.67
C SER A 520 9.22 16.47 -12.18
N VAL A 521 9.00 16.27 -13.49
CA VAL A 521 9.37 15.03 -14.19
C VAL A 521 10.87 14.76 -14.05
N ARG A 522 11.70 15.80 -13.91
CA ARG A 522 13.16 15.69 -13.80
C ARG A 522 13.60 15.11 -12.43
N SER A 523 12.96 15.51 -11.34
CA SER A 523 13.25 14.98 -10.00
C SER A 523 12.65 13.59 -9.81
N SER A 524 11.43 13.36 -10.27
CA SER A 524 10.84 12.00 -10.32
C SER A 524 11.72 11.01 -11.08
N TYR A 525 12.27 11.39 -12.24
CA TYR A 525 13.20 10.55 -13.00
C TYR A 525 14.54 10.30 -12.26
N LYS A 526 15.03 11.24 -11.44
CA LYS A 526 16.20 11.00 -10.57
C LYS A 526 15.89 9.97 -9.49
N LEU A 527 14.74 10.11 -8.80
CA LEU A 527 14.31 9.19 -7.74
C LEU A 527 14.18 7.76 -8.26
N VAL A 528 13.49 7.58 -9.38
CA VAL A 528 13.34 6.26 -10.04
C VAL A 528 14.71 5.65 -10.38
N LYS A 529 15.66 6.47 -10.83
CA LYS A 529 17.03 6.01 -11.14
C LYS A 529 17.85 5.63 -9.90
N SER A 530 17.56 6.19 -8.72
CA SER A 530 18.18 5.74 -7.46
C SER A 530 17.52 4.50 -6.85
N LEU A 531 16.23 4.25 -7.12
CA LEU A 531 15.49 3.12 -6.57
C LEU A 531 15.75 1.80 -7.32
N ASP A 532 15.94 1.85 -8.64
CA ASP A 532 16.37 0.69 -9.44
C ASP A 532 17.49 1.09 -10.42
N PRO A 533 18.77 1.01 -9.99
CA PRO A 533 19.92 1.24 -10.86
C PRO A 533 20.03 0.22 -12.02
N THR A 534 19.48 -0.98 -11.82
CA THR A 534 19.60 -2.15 -12.69
C THR A 534 18.71 -2.06 -13.93
N ALA A 535 17.46 -1.60 -13.80
CA ALA A 535 16.56 -1.36 -14.93
C ALA A 535 17.13 -0.39 -15.99
N TYR A 536 18.13 0.42 -15.62
CA TYR A 536 18.78 1.39 -16.49
C TYR A 536 20.26 1.09 -16.77
N ALA A 537 20.77 -0.11 -16.47
CA ALA A 537 22.20 -0.45 -16.61
C ALA A 537 22.77 -0.18 -18.01
N LEU A 538 21.98 -0.38 -19.07
CA LEU A 538 22.31 -0.05 -20.47
C LEU A 538 22.68 1.44 -20.68
N GLN A 539 22.22 2.36 -19.81
CA GLN A 539 22.59 3.77 -19.92
C GLN A 539 24.09 4.01 -19.71
N ASN A 540 24.80 3.21 -18.91
CA ASN A 540 26.20 3.51 -18.58
C ASN A 540 27.14 3.41 -19.79
N VAL A 541 26.87 2.49 -20.72
CA VAL A 541 27.64 2.35 -21.98
C VAL A 541 27.37 3.51 -22.95
N TYR A 542 26.12 3.96 -23.05
CA TYR A 542 25.70 5.01 -23.99
C TYR A 542 25.59 6.41 -23.36
N ARG A 543 26.00 6.60 -22.10
CA ARG A 543 25.84 7.85 -21.34
C ARG A 543 26.50 9.03 -22.04
N GLU A 544 27.74 8.85 -22.49
CA GLU A 544 28.50 9.88 -23.20
C GLU A 544 28.00 10.08 -24.65
N PHE A 545 27.44 9.06 -25.30
CA PHE A 545 26.77 9.21 -26.59
C PHE A 545 25.53 10.10 -26.47
N TYR A 546 24.63 9.81 -25.52
CA TYR A 546 23.42 10.63 -25.32
C TYR A 546 23.75 12.04 -24.84
N LYS A 547 24.72 12.21 -23.93
CA LYS A 547 25.18 13.53 -23.50
C LYS A 547 25.68 14.38 -24.67
N LYS A 548 26.40 13.78 -25.64
CA LYS A 548 26.79 14.43 -26.89
C LYS A 548 25.57 14.71 -27.78
N LEU A 549 24.69 13.74 -28.01
CA LEU A 549 23.47 13.88 -28.83
C LEU A 549 22.58 15.04 -28.36
N TRP A 550 22.27 15.11 -27.06
CA TRP A 550 21.43 16.18 -26.51
C TRP A 550 22.11 17.56 -26.53
N GLY A 551 23.45 17.60 -26.49
CA GLY A 551 24.26 18.81 -26.67
C GLY A 551 24.52 19.21 -28.13
N THR A 552 24.01 18.48 -29.13
CA THR A 552 24.12 18.91 -30.55
C THR A 552 23.04 19.93 -30.92
N ASP A 553 23.39 20.88 -31.78
CA ASP A 553 22.46 21.87 -32.31
C ASP A 553 21.69 21.30 -33.53
N ILE A 554 20.72 20.43 -33.23
CA ILE A 554 19.78 19.84 -34.21
C ILE A 554 18.36 19.82 -33.60
N PRO A 555 17.29 19.86 -34.43
CA PRO A 555 15.92 19.85 -33.91
C PRO A 555 15.60 18.66 -32.99
N GLU A 556 14.94 18.93 -31.86
CA GLU A 556 14.62 17.94 -30.81
C GLU A 556 13.88 16.72 -31.34
N LYS A 557 13.01 16.88 -32.34
CA LYS A 557 12.32 15.76 -33.00
C LYS A 557 13.28 14.73 -33.62
N ILE A 558 14.46 15.17 -34.08
CA ILE A 558 15.51 14.31 -34.64
C ILE A 558 16.31 13.65 -33.50
N LYS A 559 16.64 14.40 -32.43
CA LYS A 559 17.30 13.82 -31.24
C LYS A 559 16.45 12.71 -30.61
N ILE A 560 15.13 12.95 -30.49
CA ILE A 560 14.15 11.97 -29.99
C ILE A 560 14.03 10.78 -30.94
N LEU A 561 14.07 10.98 -32.26
CA LEU A 561 14.07 9.90 -33.24
C LEU A 561 15.31 9.01 -33.11
N VAL A 562 16.51 9.60 -33.03
CA VAL A 562 17.78 8.88 -32.82
C VAL A 562 17.76 8.12 -31.49
N TRP A 563 17.25 8.73 -30.42
CA TRP A 563 17.07 8.04 -29.14
C TRP A 563 16.10 6.85 -29.27
N LYS A 564 14.93 7.00 -29.91
CA LYS A 564 13.99 5.89 -30.14
C LYS A 564 14.60 4.77 -30.99
N LEU A 565 15.43 5.10 -31.98
CA LEU A 565 16.18 4.13 -32.79
C LEU A 565 17.15 3.31 -31.92
N SER A 566 17.98 3.98 -31.12
CA SER A 566 19.01 3.34 -30.28
C SER A 566 18.46 2.41 -29.19
N TRP A 567 17.17 2.47 -28.86
CA TRP A 567 16.49 1.58 -27.91
C TRP A 567 15.47 0.63 -28.55
N ASN A 568 15.36 0.58 -29.89
CA ASN A 568 14.30 -0.13 -30.61
C ASN A 568 12.88 0.23 -30.09
N TYR A 569 12.64 1.51 -29.83
CA TYR A 569 11.35 2.05 -29.36
C TYR A 569 10.54 2.75 -30.47
N LEU A 570 10.90 2.56 -31.73
CA LEU A 570 10.00 2.90 -32.83
C LEU A 570 8.78 1.99 -32.83
N SER A 571 7.62 2.56 -33.15
CA SER A 571 6.34 1.87 -33.25
C SER A 571 6.22 1.10 -34.58
N THR A 572 7.19 0.23 -34.86
CA THR A 572 7.11 -0.71 -35.98
C THR A 572 6.09 -1.81 -35.66
N ARG A 573 5.55 -2.47 -36.68
CA ARG A 573 4.55 -3.54 -36.51
C ARG A 573 5.02 -4.68 -35.61
N VAL A 574 6.30 -5.07 -35.70
CA VAL A 574 6.90 -6.05 -34.77
C VAL A 574 6.80 -5.56 -33.32
N ASN A 575 7.21 -4.33 -33.03
CA ASN A 575 7.17 -3.77 -31.67
C ASN A 575 5.73 -3.54 -31.17
N LEU A 576 4.77 -3.26 -32.06
CA LEU A 576 3.35 -3.14 -31.73
C LEU A 576 2.71 -4.51 -31.47
N HIS A 577 3.06 -5.52 -32.25
CA HIS A 577 2.60 -6.91 -32.08
C HIS A 577 3.11 -7.52 -30.76
N CYS A 578 4.40 -7.37 -30.43
CA CYS A 578 4.94 -7.81 -29.15
C CYS A 578 4.27 -7.14 -27.93
N ARG A 579 3.72 -5.92 -28.11
CA ARG A 579 2.95 -5.18 -27.09
C ARG A 579 1.45 -5.47 -27.13
N LYS A 580 0.99 -6.42 -27.97
CA LYS A 580 -0.42 -6.77 -28.19
C LYS A 580 -1.30 -5.60 -28.68
N LEU A 581 -0.69 -4.64 -29.39
CA LEU A 581 -1.35 -3.47 -29.96
C LEU A 581 -1.60 -3.58 -31.48
N ALA A 582 -1.04 -4.60 -32.13
CA ALA A 582 -1.28 -4.95 -33.53
C ALA A 582 -1.49 -6.46 -33.67
N PRO A 583 -2.30 -6.94 -34.64
CA PRO A 583 -2.60 -8.36 -34.81
C PRO A 583 -1.46 -9.17 -35.41
N ASN A 584 -0.55 -8.54 -36.15
CA ASN A 584 0.62 -9.17 -36.76
C ASN A 584 1.79 -8.18 -36.92
N GLY A 585 2.98 -8.71 -37.24
CA GLY A 585 4.23 -7.96 -37.42
C GLY A 585 4.51 -7.46 -38.84
N GLU A 586 3.61 -7.69 -39.79
CA GLU A 586 3.82 -7.47 -41.23
C GLU A 586 4.00 -5.99 -41.62
N CYS A 587 4.91 -5.72 -42.55
CA CYS A 587 5.14 -4.38 -43.06
C CYS A 587 3.97 -3.87 -43.91
N PRO A 588 3.33 -2.74 -43.54
CA PRO A 588 2.16 -2.21 -44.26
C PRO A 588 2.53 -1.62 -45.63
N ARG A 589 3.83 -1.45 -45.93
CA ARG A 589 4.34 -0.84 -47.16
C ARG A 589 4.63 -1.85 -48.27
N CYS A 590 5.14 -3.03 -47.93
CA CYS A 590 5.54 -4.04 -48.91
C CYS A 590 4.78 -5.37 -48.76
N GLN A 591 4.16 -5.64 -47.61
CA GLN A 591 3.41 -6.87 -47.27
C GLN A 591 4.22 -8.18 -47.39
N ASN A 592 5.52 -8.12 -47.66
CA ASN A 592 6.39 -9.26 -47.98
C ASN A 592 7.43 -9.58 -46.87
N GLY A 593 7.15 -9.16 -45.63
CA GLY A 593 7.99 -9.46 -44.47
C GLY A 593 7.66 -8.61 -43.25
N GLU A 594 8.27 -8.93 -42.11
CA GLU A 594 8.07 -8.20 -40.86
C GLU A 594 8.66 -6.78 -40.90
N GLU A 595 7.93 -5.81 -40.33
CA GLU A 595 8.40 -4.44 -40.16
C GLU A 595 9.41 -4.35 -38.99
N THR A 596 10.64 -4.76 -39.27
CA THR A 596 11.77 -4.49 -38.39
C THR A 596 12.33 -3.10 -38.65
N MET A 597 13.11 -2.56 -37.71
CA MET A 597 13.82 -1.29 -37.90
C MET A 597 14.71 -1.33 -39.15
N ASN A 598 15.39 -2.46 -39.41
CA ASN A 598 16.24 -2.63 -40.58
C ASN A 598 15.43 -2.64 -41.89
N HIS A 599 14.23 -3.24 -41.89
CA HIS A 599 13.30 -3.18 -43.02
C HIS A 599 12.91 -1.73 -43.35
N LEU A 600 12.58 -0.94 -42.33
CA LEU A 600 12.04 0.42 -42.50
C LEU A 600 13.01 1.41 -43.18
N PHE A 601 14.33 1.21 -43.03
CA PHE A 601 15.36 2.14 -43.52
C PHE A 601 16.19 1.64 -44.72
N ARG A 602 15.94 0.42 -45.22
CA ARG A 602 16.77 -0.19 -46.29
C ARG A 602 16.57 0.45 -47.67
N ASP A 603 15.35 0.87 -47.99
CA ASP A 603 14.93 1.24 -49.35
C ASP A 603 14.83 2.78 -49.54
N TYR A 604 15.92 3.50 -49.24
CA TYR A 604 16.01 4.96 -49.40
C TYR A 604 16.62 5.37 -50.76
N PRO A 605 16.26 6.54 -51.33
CA PRO A 605 16.78 6.97 -52.63
C PRO A 605 18.31 7.11 -52.69
N VAL A 606 18.90 6.71 -53.82
CA VAL A 606 20.35 6.62 -54.06
C VAL A 606 21.11 7.93 -53.75
N SER A 607 20.47 9.09 -53.95
CA SER A 607 21.06 10.41 -53.64
C SER A 607 21.37 10.62 -52.15
N MET A 608 20.49 10.16 -51.24
CA MET A 608 20.72 10.18 -49.79
C MET A 608 21.81 9.19 -49.37
N LEU A 609 21.89 8.04 -50.06
CA LEU A 609 22.89 7.01 -49.79
C LEU A 609 24.33 7.55 -49.97
N ARG A 610 24.57 8.44 -50.94
CA ARG A 610 25.91 9.03 -51.19
C ARG A 610 26.48 9.72 -49.96
N ILE A 611 25.69 10.56 -49.28
CA ILE A 611 26.13 11.27 -48.06
C ILE A 611 26.45 10.28 -46.95
N PHE A 612 25.60 9.27 -46.76
CA PHE A 612 25.77 8.26 -45.72
C PHE A 612 27.01 7.38 -45.96
N CYS A 613 27.23 6.91 -47.18
CA CYS A 613 28.40 6.11 -47.56
C CYS A 613 29.71 6.90 -47.45
N VAL A 614 29.76 8.15 -47.94
CA VAL A 614 30.95 9.02 -47.81
C VAL A 614 31.25 9.32 -46.33
N ALA A 615 30.23 9.55 -45.51
CA ALA A 615 30.41 9.77 -44.07
C ALA A 615 30.97 8.54 -43.35
N LEU A 616 30.43 7.35 -43.61
CA LEU A 616 30.93 6.10 -43.02
C LEU A 616 32.37 5.79 -43.46
N TRP A 617 32.66 5.95 -44.75
CA TRP A 617 34.02 5.78 -45.27
C TRP A 617 35.02 6.76 -44.63
N LEU A 618 34.66 8.04 -44.51
CA LEU A 618 35.55 9.02 -43.89
C LEU A 618 35.77 8.76 -42.40
N ILE A 619 34.73 8.35 -41.66
CA ILE A 619 34.85 7.99 -40.24
C ILE A 619 35.79 6.80 -40.05
N TRP A 620 35.72 5.80 -40.94
CA TRP A 620 36.63 4.65 -40.93
C TRP A 620 38.07 5.04 -41.32
N GLY A 621 38.23 5.83 -42.39
CA GLY A 621 39.53 6.32 -42.85
C GLY A 621 40.24 7.17 -41.81
N ASP A 622 39.54 8.14 -41.22
CA ASP A 622 40.08 9.02 -40.18
C ASP A 622 40.47 8.24 -38.90
N ARG A 623 39.69 7.23 -38.50
CA ARG A 623 40.08 6.30 -37.43
C ARG A 623 41.40 5.58 -37.75
N ASN A 624 41.61 5.18 -39.00
CA ASN A 624 42.82 4.47 -39.41
C ASN A 624 44.03 5.42 -39.54
N SER A 625 43.87 6.60 -40.13
CA SER A 625 44.92 7.64 -40.16
C SER A 625 45.34 8.10 -38.75
N ARG A 626 44.41 8.19 -37.79
CA ARG A 626 44.76 8.46 -36.37
C ARG A 626 45.69 7.41 -35.76
N ILE A 627 45.57 6.15 -36.19
CA ILE A 627 46.31 5.01 -35.62
C ILE A 627 47.63 4.77 -36.36
N HIS A 628 47.62 4.86 -37.69
CA HIS A 628 48.78 4.52 -38.53
C HIS A 628 49.62 5.75 -38.93
N GLU A 629 49.00 6.91 -39.10
CA GLU A 629 49.65 8.14 -39.59
C GLU A 629 49.72 9.25 -38.52
N LYS A 630 49.07 9.04 -37.36
CA LYS A 630 48.92 9.98 -36.23
C LYS A 630 48.24 11.32 -36.60
N ILE A 631 47.59 11.40 -37.76
CA ILE A 631 46.81 12.57 -38.21
C ILE A 631 45.45 12.58 -37.51
N ASN A 632 44.99 13.74 -37.04
CA ASN A 632 43.85 13.84 -36.13
C ASN A 632 42.88 14.94 -36.59
N ARG A 633 41.81 14.60 -37.32
CA ARG A 633 40.84 15.59 -37.82
C ARG A 633 39.75 15.91 -36.79
N SER A 634 39.32 17.16 -36.74
CA SER A 634 38.18 17.57 -35.90
C SER A 634 36.85 17.13 -36.50
N GLY A 635 35.80 16.97 -35.69
CA GLY A 635 34.46 16.67 -36.20
C GLY A 635 33.91 17.75 -37.14
N LYS A 636 34.40 18.99 -37.00
CA LYS A 636 34.12 20.11 -37.90
C LYS A 636 34.87 19.91 -39.23
N GLU A 637 36.15 19.57 -39.22
CA GLU A 637 36.91 19.20 -40.43
C GLU A 637 36.34 17.97 -41.13
N MET A 638 35.86 16.95 -40.41
CA MET A 638 35.22 15.78 -41.02
C MET A 638 33.88 16.13 -41.67
N ALA A 639 33.02 16.90 -40.98
CA ALA A 639 31.74 17.34 -41.54
C ALA A 639 31.94 18.35 -42.68
N THR A 640 32.99 19.16 -42.62
CA THR A 640 33.42 20.04 -43.71
C THR A 640 34.06 19.23 -44.82
N PHE A 641 34.80 18.14 -44.57
CA PHE A 641 35.32 17.27 -45.64
C PHE A 641 34.20 16.52 -46.33
N ILE A 642 33.26 15.90 -45.62
CA ILE A 642 32.09 15.23 -46.25
C ILE A 642 31.31 16.24 -47.09
N ARG A 643 31.06 17.44 -46.54
CA ARG A 643 30.36 18.51 -47.25
C ARG A 643 31.18 19.16 -48.35
N SER A 644 32.51 19.22 -48.25
CA SER A 644 33.43 19.81 -49.24
C SER A 644 33.91 18.82 -50.29
N TYR A 645 33.82 17.52 -50.04
CA TYR A 645 34.02 16.46 -51.03
C TYR A 645 32.76 16.36 -51.90
N ILE A 646 31.58 16.46 -51.27
CA ILE A 646 30.30 16.63 -51.98
C ILE A 646 30.17 18.05 -52.57
N LYS A 647 30.76 19.10 -51.97
CA LYS A 647 30.97 20.44 -52.57
C LYS A 647 32.32 20.59 -53.31
N GLU A 648 32.99 19.50 -53.66
CA GLU A 648 34.06 19.46 -54.67
C GLU A 648 33.51 18.78 -55.91
N LEU A 649 32.58 17.83 -55.69
CA LEU A 649 31.56 17.50 -56.66
C LEU A 649 30.65 18.73 -56.99
N ASP A 650 30.37 19.68 -56.06
CA ASP A 650 29.34 20.75 -56.26
C ASP A 650 29.60 22.26 -55.82
N GLY A 651 30.69 22.70 -55.14
CA GLY A 651 31.05 24.14 -54.89
C GLY A 651 30.87 24.83 -53.49
N VAL A 652 31.55 25.97 -53.22
CA VAL A 652 32.50 26.29 -52.09
C VAL A 652 32.03 27.17 -50.84
N LYS A 653 32.78 27.14 -49.67
CA LYS A 653 32.87 28.03 -48.40
C LYS A 653 31.65 28.20 -47.43
N GLY A 654 31.65 28.82 -46.18
CA GLY A 654 32.58 29.62 -45.29
C GLY A 654 32.15 29.77 -43.75
N GLU A 655 32.68 30.71 -42.89
CA GLU A 655 32.54 30.70 -41.36
C GLU A 655 32.58 32.04 -40.50
N LYS A 656 32.26 32.02 -39.15
CA LYS A 656 32.95 32.73 -37.98
C LYS A 656 32.65 32.34 -36.46
N GLN A 657 32.57 33.26 -35.43
CA GLN A 657 33.07 33.10 -34.00
C GLN A 657 32.30 33.79 -32.77
N ILE A 658 32.77 33.66 -31.47
CA ILE A 658 32.11 34.04 -30.14
C ILE A 658 33.12 34.51 -28.98
N THR A 659 32.69 35.25 -27.88
CA THR A 659 33.48 35.73 -26.65
C THR A 659 32.73 35.79 -25.24
N SER A 660 33.33 36.33 -24.11
CA SER A 660 33.03 36.08 -22.62
C SER A 660 33.06 37.28 -21.57
N THR A 661 32.86 37.09 -20.21
CA THR A 661 32.61 38.13 -19.11
C THR A 661 33.15 37.93 -17.62
N VAL A 662 32.92 38.89 -16.64
CA VAL A 662 33.67 39.21 -15.34
C VAL A 662 32.82 39.33 -13.98
N LYS A 663 33.42 39.54 -12.75
CA LYS A 663 32.85 39.53 -11.32
C LYS A 663 32.77 40.90 -10.52
N ARG A 664 32.14 40.98 -9.29
CA ARG A 664 31.87 42.19 -8.39
C ARG A 664 31.96 41.97 -6.82
N LYS A 665 31.83 43.04 -5.97
CA LYS A 665 31.95 43.15 -4.47
C LYS A 665 30.77 43.90 -3.74
N TRP A 666 30.63 43.81 -2.39
CA TRP A 666 29.58 44.44 -1.50
C TRP A 666 29.62 45.97 -1.45
N ARG A 667 28.50 46.60 -1.03
CA ARG A 667 28.33 48.05 -0.84
C ARG A 667 27.46 48.41 0.37
N SER A 668 27.85 49.47 1.07
CA SER A 668 27.15 50.05 2.23
C SER A 668 25.81 50.71 1.85
N PRO A 669 24.85 50.84 2.78
CA PRO A 669 23.58 51.51 2.53
C PRO A 669 23.70 53.04 2.59
N SER A 670 22.83 53.74 1.88
CA SER A 670 22.70 55.21 1.94
C SER A 670 21.69 55.65 3.01
N GLY A 671 21.98 56.73 3.73
CA GLY A 671 21.03 57.37 4.66
C GLY A 671 21.00 56.73 6.06
N SER A 672 19.82 56.68 6.69
CA SER A 672 19.60 56.08 8.02
C SER A 672 19.24 54.59 7.97
N LYS A 673 19.46 53.94 6.83
CA LYS A 673 19.08 52.55 6.58
C LYS A 673 20.04 51.56 7.22
N VAL A 674 19.50 50.54 7.88
CA VAL A 674 20.27 49.45 8.50
C VAL A 674 20.24 48.21 7.59
N LYS A 675 21.40 47.58 7.39
CA LYS A 675 21.52 46.29 6.68
C LYS A 675 21.77 45.15 7.66
N VAL A 676 21.02 44.07 7.51
CA VAL A 676 21.09 42.87 8.34
C VAL A 676 21.44 41.69 7.45
N ASN A 677 22.71 41.28 7.45
CA ASN A 677 23.21 40.12 6.71
C ASN A 677 23.01 38.84 7.52
N PHE A 678 22.65 37.72 6.89
CA PHE A 678 22.51 36.42 7.54
C PHE A 678 23.19 35.27 6.76
N ASP A 679 23.56 34.20 7.46
CA ASP A 679 24.07 32.94 6.87
C ASP A 679 23.72 31.72 7.73
N GLY A 680 23.54 30.56 7.10
CA GLY A 680 23.23 29.29 7.77
C GLY A 680 24.25 28.18 7.51
N ALA A 681 25.23 28.01 8.40
CA ALA A 681 26.18 26.90 8.31
C ALA A 681 25.55 25.58 8.81
N PHE A 682 25.78 24.46 8.12
CA PHE A 682 25.18 23.16 8.46
C PHE A 682 26.14 21.97 8.34
N SER A 683 26.02 21.00 9.25
CA SER A 683 26.79 19.75 9.29
C SER A 683 25.88 18.54 9.07
N GLU A 684 25.94 17.96 7.87
CA GLU A 684 25.19 16.75 7.50
C GLU A 684 25.46 15.58 8.47
N ARG A 685 26.71 15.44 8.93
CA ARG A 685 27.14 14.34 9.82
C ARG A 685 26.57 14.44 11.24
N THR A 686 26.37 15.65 11.77
CA THR A 686 25.91 15.85 13.15
C THR A 686 24.47 16.37 13.24
N LYS A 687 23.85 16.73 12.11
CA LYS A 687 22.55 17.41 12.03
C LYS A 687 22.48 18.67 12.93
N GLN A 688 23.63 19.32 13.12
CA GLN A 688 23.75 20.60 13.79
C GLN A 688 23.90 21.72 12.75
N SER A 689 23.38 22.89 13.06
CA SER A 689 23.61 24.10 12.27
C SER A 689 24.01 25.25 13.19
N ALA A 690 24.61 26.29 12.60
CA ALA A 690 24.74 27.60 13.22
C ALA A 690 24.00 28.61 12.35
N SER A 691 23.13 29.40 12.96
CA SER A 691 22.49 30.54 12.31
C SER A 691 23.20 31.81 12.74
N GLU A 692 23.49 32.69 11.79
CA GLU A 692 24.27 33.90 12.05
C GLU A 692 23.57 35.15 11.52
N VAL A 693 23.75 36.27 12.24
CA VAL A 693 23.27 37.60 11.85
C VAL A 693 24.30 38.68 12.17
N VAL A 694 24.71 39.45 11.16
CA VAL A 694 25.49 40.69 11.30
C VAL A 694 24.64 41.89 10.90
N THR A 695 24.56 42.88 11.77
CA THR A 695 23.88 44.15 11.47
C THR A 695 24.87 45.31 11.32
N ARG A 696 24.76 46.05 10.22
CA ARG A 696 25.62 47.20 9.86
C ARG A 696 24.81 48.46 9.56
N ASP A 697 25.35 49.61 9.94
CA ASP A 697 24.81 50.93 9.59
C ASP A 697 25.34 51.46 8.23
N SER A 698 25.05 52.72 7.90
CA SER A 698 25.49 53.39 6.67
C SER A 698 26.96 53.83 6.65
N SER A 699 27.65 53.80 7.80
CA SER A 699 29.11 53.92 7.87
C SER A 699 29.81 52.56 7.66
N GLY A 700 29.06 51.45 7.70
CA GLY A 700 29.57 50.09 7.68
C GLY A 700 29.90 49.55 9.09
N TYR A 701 29.67 50.34 10.13
CA TYR A 701 29.91 49.96 11.52
C TYR A 701 28.97 48.84 11.96
N VAL A 702 29.53 47.83 12.66
CA VAL A 702 28.77 46.66 13.12
C VAL A 702 28.07 46.98 14.43
N LEU A 703 26.75 47.14 14.37
CA LEU A 703 25.90 47.38 15.53
C LEU A 703 25.72 46.11 16.38
N ILE A 704 25.52 44.97 15.71
CA ILE A 704 25.28 43.66 16.34
C ILE A 704 25.93 42.56 15.51
N SER A 705 26.55 41.58 16.17
CA SER A 705 26.80 40.26 15.58
C SER A 705 26.35 39.15 16.54
N THR A 706 25.73 38.10 16.00
CA THR A 706 25.28 36.97 16.81
C THR A 706 25.26 35.67 16.03
N ALA A 707 25.67 34.58 16.69
CA ALA A 707 25.53 33.23 16.20
C ALA A 707 24.82 32.35 17.24
N GLU A 708 23.93 31.47 16.77
CA GLU A 708 23.16 30.55 17.61
C GLU A 708 23.28 29.12 17.06
N ILE A 709 23.53 28.15 17.95
CA ILE A 709 23.71 26.75 17.57
C ILE A 709 22.38 26.01 17.67
N HIS A 710 21.98 25.39 16.57
CA HIS A 710 20.77 24.58 16.47
C HIS A 710 21.12 23.10 16.38
N HIS A 711 20.22 22.26 16.88
CA HIS A 711 20.34 20.80 16.84
C HIS A 711 19.16 20.22 16.07
N ARG A 712 19.35 19.05 15.45
CA ARG A 712 18.33 18.33 14.66
C ARG A 712 17.81 19.10 13.43
N VAL A 713 18.68 19.89 12.80
CA VAL A 713 18.34 20.63 11.57
C VAL A 713 18.39 19.68 10.36
N THR A 714 17.40 19.78 9.48
CA THR A 714 17.14 18.80 8.42
C THR A 714 18.06 18.95 7.20
N SER A 715 18.51 20.17 6.89
CA SER A 715 19.34 20.48 5.72
C SER A 715 20.04 21.84 5.85
N ALA A 716 21.01 22.11 4.97
CA ALA A 716 21.61 23.44 4.83
C ALA A 716 20.57 24.52 4.46
N PHE A 717 19.60 24.21 3.60
CA PHE A 717 18.52 25.14 3.27
C PHE A 717 17.65 25.51 4.49
N ALA A 718 17.45 24.58 5.42
CA ALA A 718 16.76 24.87 6.68
C ALA A 718 17.61 25.76 7.61
N ALA A 719 18.94 25.59 7.63
CA ALA A 719 19.83 26.47 8.39
C ALA A 719 19.75 27.92 7.88
N GLU A 720 19.76 28.14 6.56
CA GLU A 720 19.57 29.47 5.95
C GLU A 720 18.22 30.10 6.31
N ALA A 721 17.14 29.30 6.33
CA ALA A 721 15.82 29.78 6.73
C ALA A 721 15.74 30.14 8.23
N ILE A 722 16.42 29.38 9.09
CA ILE A 722 16.54 29.69 10.52
C ILE A 722 17.33 30.99 10.74
N ALA A 723 18.41 31.20 9.99
CA ALA A 723 19.19 32.45 10.03
C ALA A 723 18.36 33.67 9.55
N CYS A 724 17.62 33.54 8.45
CA CYS A 724 16.70 34.57 7.98
C CYS A 724 15.60 34.88 9.03
N LYS A 725 15.08 33.87 9.73
CA LYS A 725 14.14 34.05 10.85
C LYS A 725 14.78 34.84 11.99
N LYS A 726 16.00 34.50 12.39
CA LYS A 726 16.73 35.21 13.46
C LYS A 726 16.99 36.67 13.10
N ALA A 727 17.43 36.93 11.87
CA ALA A 727 17.64 38.28 11.34
C ALA A 727 16.35 39.11 11.37
N THR A 728 15.23 38.50 10.97
CA THR A 728 13.91 39.15 11.03
C THR A 728 13.51 39.46 12.45
N GLN A 729 13.70 38.52 13.39
CA GLN A 729 13.34 38.71 14.79
C GLN A 729 14.14 39.86 15.45
N ILE A 730 15.46 39.93 15.24
CA ILE A 730 16.31 41.00 15.74
C ILE A 730 15.87 42.38 15.22
N ALA A 731 15.52 42.47 13.93
CA ALA A 731 15.00 43.71 13.34
C ALA A 731 13.69 44.21 13.98
N ILE A 732 12.80 43.29 14.40
CA ILE A 732 11.56 43.64 15.13
C ILE A 732 11.86 44.06 16.56
N GLU A 733 12.76 43.36 17.26
CA GLU A 733 13.07 43.60 18.67
C GLU A 733 13.71 44.97 18.91
N ILE A 734 14.48 45.50 17.96
CA ILE A 734 15.22 46.77 18.09
C ILE A 734 14.47 47.98 17.49
N GLN A 735 13.41 47.73 16.71
CA GLN A 735 12.52 48.78 16.17
C GLN A 735 13.21 49.84 15.28
N TRP A 736 14.20 49.44 14.48
CA TRP A 736 14.79 50.34 13.47
C TRP A 736 13.77 50.79 12.43
N ARG A 737 13.90 52.05 11.96
CA ARG A 737 12.93 52.67 11.03
C ARG A 737 12.93 52.10 9.61
N GLU A 738 14.10 51.75 9.06
CA GLU A 738 14.25 51.22 7.70
C GLU A 738 15.29 50.11 7.70
N VAL A 739 14.87 48.87 7.38
CA VAL A 739 15.75 47.67 7.44
C VAL A 739 15.75 46.91 6.11
N SER A 740 16.94 46.50 5.66
CA SER A 740 17.12 45.52 4.58
C SER A 740 17.80 44.26 5.11
N ILE A 741 17.10 43.13 5.00
CA ILE A 741 17.61 41.80 5.35
C ILE A 741 18.21 41.17 4.10
N GLU A 742 19.52 40.94 4.14
CA GLU A 742 20.33 40.47 3.03
C GLU A 742 20.84 39.03 3.27
N GLY A 743 20.76 38.20 2.23
CA GLY A 743 21.37 36.86 2.26
C GLY A 743 21.58 36.30 0.86
N ASP A 744 22.45 35.29 0.75
CA ASP A 744 22.80 34.66 -0.53
C ASP A 744 22.04 33.36 -0.84
N SER A 745 21.13 32.95 0.06
CA SER A 745 20.13 31.92 -0.24
C SER A 745 19.00 32.50 -1.10
N LEU A 746 19.20 32.49 -2.43
CA LEU A 746 18.24 32.99 -3.42
C LEU A 746 16.83 32.38 -3.25
N THR A 747 16.74 31.13 -2.78
CA THR A 747 15.47 30.45 -2.50
C THR A 747 14.74 31.10 -1.32
N VAL A 748 15.43 31.29 -0.19
CA VAL A 748 14.86 31.92 1.02
C VAL A 748 14.39 33.34 0.70
N ILE A 749 15.25 34.15 0.06
CA ILE A 749 14.89 35.53 -0.30
C ILE A 749 13.71 35.59 -1.27
N LYS A 750 13.62 34.70 -2.27
CA LYS A 750 12.47 34.65 -3.19
C LYS A 750 11.18 34.30 -2.47
N ASN A 751 11.21 33.40 -1.50
CA ASN A 751 10.02 32.99 -0.77
C ASN A 751 9.57 34.09 0.21
N CYS A 752 10.49 34.76 0.92
CA CYS A 752 10.21 35.96 1.72
C CYS A 752 9.68 37.16 0.89
N LYS A 753 9.97 37.22 -0.42
CA LYS A 753 9.46 38.25 -1.34
C LYS A 753 8.08 37.93 -1.92
N LYS A 754 7.75 36.66 -2.17
CA LYS A 754 6.48 36.27 -2.81
C LYS A 754 5.25 36.63 -1.98
N GLY A 755 5.32 36.50 -0.64
CA GLY A 755 4.18 36.73 0.25
C GLY A 755 3.09 35.65 0.23
N ASP A 756 3.10 34.76 -0.77
CA ASP A 756 2.25 33.57 -0.84
C ASP A 756 2.73 32.43 0.07
N PHE A 757 1.81 31.51 0.40
CA PHE A 757 2.08 30.32 1.20
C PHE A 757 3.13 29.40 0.55
N ASP A 758 4.27 29.22 1.23
CA ASP A 758 5.38 28.40 0.74
C ASP A 758 5.14 26.89 0.97
N ARG A 759 5.31 26.09 -0.09
CA ARG A 759 5.13 24.62 -0.09
C ARG A 759 6.42 23.84 0.10
N SER A 760 7.56 24.52 0.23
CA SER A 760 8.84 23.90 0.48
C SER A 760 8.95 23.29 1.88
N LEU A 761 9.98 22.46 2.09
CA LEU A 761 10.34 21.94 3.42
C LEU A 761 10.72 23.04 4.44
N ILE A 762 11.00 24.27 3.98
CA ILE A 762 11.26 25.44 4.83
C ILE A 762 10.04 26.35 5.01
N GLY A 763 8.91 26.04 4.38
CA GLY A 763 7.68 26.83 4.44
C GLY A 763 7.23 27.22 5.86
N PRO A 764 7.32 26.35 6.89
CA PRO A 764 7.04 26.73 8.27
C PRO A 764 7.90 27.89 8.78
N TYR A 765 9.19 27.95 8.43
CA TYR A 765 10.07 29.07 8.80
C TYR A 765 9.71 30.35 8.02
N ILE A 766 9.42 30.23 6.72
CA ILE A 766 9.02 31.36 5.87
C ILE A 766 7.69 31.98 6.35
N ASN A 767 6.71 31.16 6.74
CA ASN A 767 5.44 31.65 7.28
C ASN A 767 5.65 32.44 8.60
N VAL A 768 6.57 32.00 9.46
CA VAL A 768 6.96 32.77 10.67
C VAL A 768 7.67 34.07 10.30
N ILE A 769 8.57 34.07 9.31
CA ILE A 769 9.24 35.29 8.81
C ILE A 769 8.21 36.30 8.26
N LEU A 770 7.21 35.85 7.50
CA LEU A 770 6.16 36.71 6.95
C LEU A 770 5.24 37.28 8.05
N SER A 771 4.90 36.47 9.05
CA SER A 771 4.16 36.93 10.24
C SER A 771 4.94 37.98 11.04
N LEU A 772 6.26 37.78 11.24
CA LEU A 772 7.13 38.79 11.85
C LEU A 772 7.21 40.06 10.99
N LYS A 773 7.34 39.94 9.66
CA LYS A 773 7.38 41.07 8.72
C LYS A 773 6.13 41.95 8.85
N SER A 774 4.93 41.37 8.97
CA SER A 774 3.68 42.14 9.11
C SER A 774 3.58 43.00 10.39
N ARG A 775 4.55 42.88 11.31
CA ARG A 775 4.64 43.67 12.54
C ARG A 775 5.61 44.86 12.45
N ALA A 776 6.34 45.02 11.33
CA ALA A 776 7.24 46.15 11.07
C ALA A 776 6.67 47.10 10.01
N THR A 777 7.06 48.38 10.09
CA THR A 777 6.61 49.43 9.16
C THR A 777 7.40 49.48 7.85
N ASP A 778 8.71 49.19 7.85
CA ASP A 778 9.56 49.23 6.64
C ASP A 778 10.70 48.20 6.69
N LEU A 779 10.39 46.97 6.27
CA LEU A 779 11.31 45.83 6.25
C LEU A 779 11.33 45.16 4.87
N SER A 780 12.51 45.19 4.26
CA SER A 780 12.79 44.64 2.93
C SER A 780 13.70 43.42 3.00
N PHE A 781 13.62 42.54 2.00
CA PHE A 781 14.53 41.40 1.82
C PHE A 781 15.31 41.61 0.53
N GLU A 782 16.60 41.30 0.49
CA GLU A 782 17.45 41.43 -0.69
C GLU A 782 18.38 40.23 -0.87
N PHE A 783 18.65 39.88 -2.13
CA PHE A 783 19.58 38.79 -2.46
C PHE A 783 20.92 39.39 -2.81
N VAL A 784 21.96 38.92 -2.13
CA VAL A 784 23.35 39.32 -2.36
C VAL A 784 24.17 38.11 -2.83
N PRO A 785 25.16 38.26 -3.72
CA PRO A 785 26.09 37.18 -4.04
C PRO A 785 26.94 36.78 -2.82
N ARG A 786 27.46 35.55 -2.77
CA ARG A 786 28.36 35.07 -1.68
C ARG A 786 29.59 35.95 -1.47
N SER A 787 30.07 36.60 -2.52
CA SER A 787 31.18 37.59 -2.49
C SER A 787 30.80 38.93 -1.84
N GLU A 788 29.55 39.07 -1.41
CA GLU A 788 29.00 40.25 -0.74
C GLU A 788 28.39 39.89 0.63
N ASN A 789 28.41 38.61 1.04
CA ASN A 789 27.88 38.10 2.32
C ASN A 789 28.97 37.43 3.18
N THR A 790 30.23 37.84 2.98
CA THR A 790 31.42 37.10 3.43
C THR A 790 31.58 37.02 4.95
N ILE A 791 31.27 38.10 5.69
CA ILE A 791 31.38 38.11 7.16
C ILE A 791 30.38 37.14 7.79
N ALA A 792 29.10 37.20 7.40
CA ALA A 792 28.05 36.34 7.95
C ALA A 792 28.40 34.86 7.75
N HIS A 793 28.89 34.51 6.55
CA HIS A 793 29.39 33.16 6.26
C HIS A 793 30.54 32.71 7.18
N ILE A 794 31.54 33.56 7.39
CA ILE A 794 32.69 33.21 8.24
C ILE A 794 32.23 32.98 9.67
N LEU A 795 31.38 33.86 10.20
CA LEU A 795 30.85 33.77 11.56
C LEU A 795 29.98 32.53 11.76
N ALA A 796 29.08 32.20 10.82
CA ALA A 796 28.28 30.97 10.87
C ALA A 796 29.16 29.71 10.86
N THR A 797 30.17 29.69 9.99
CA THR A 797 31.08 28.55 9.82
C THR A 797 31.94 28.32 11.06
N GLU A 798 32.48 29.38 11.65
CA GLU A 798 33.30 29.30 12.87
C GLU A 798 32.47 28.96 14.12
N ALA A 799 31.26 29.51 14.25
CA ALA A 799 30.33 29.13 15.32
C ALA A 799 30.00 27.63 15.25
N LEU A 800 29.69 27.08 14.07
CA LEU A 800 29.42 25.64 13.91
C LEU A 800 30.64 24.75 14.20
N LYS A 801 31.85 25.17 13.81
CA LYS A 801 33.10 24.45 14.13
C LYS A 801 33.37 24.41 15.64
N ARG A 802 33.20 25.54 16.32
CA ARG A 802 33.44 25.70 17.77
C ARG A 802 32.31 25.12 18.62
N LYS A 803 31.10 25.02 18.05
CA LYS A 803 29.84 24.66 18.71
C LYS A 803 29.44 25.64 19.82
N GLU A 804 29.82 26.89 19.65
CA GLU A 804 29.57 27.98 20.59
C GLU A 804 28.78 29.09 19.88
N GLY A 805 27.70 29.53 20.53
CA GLY A 805 26.97 30.73 20.12
C GLY A 805 27.52 31.97 20.83
N PHE A 806 27.20 33.15 20.29
CA PHE A 806 27.56 34.44 20.89
C PHE A 806 26.52 35.51 20.55
N TYR A 807 26.50 36.57 21.36
CA TYR A 807 25.77 37.80 21.09
C TYR A 807 26.66 38.97 21.49
N LEU A 808 26.99 39.84 20.53
CA LEU A 808 27.85 41.00 20.74
C LEU A 808 27.16 42.24 20.18
N THR A 809 27.11 43.30 20.98
CA THR A 809 26.85 44.66 20.52
C THR A 809 28.17 45.33 20.16
N ASP A 810 28.14 46.28 19.22
CA ASP A 810 29.26 47.18 18.90
C ASP A 810 30.57 46.47 18.47
N GLY A 811 30.44 45.30 17.82
CA GLY A 811 31.58 44.59 17.26
C GLY A 811 31.34 43.16 16.79
N VAL A 812 32.44 42.50 16.41
CA VAL A 812 32.53 41.10 15.99
C VAL A 812 33.59 40.33 16.80
N PRO A 813 33.51 38.99 16.86
CA PRO A 813 34.56 38.16 17.46
C PRO A 813 35.95 38.43 16.85
N CYS A 814 37.01 38.22 17.64
CA CYS A 814 38.39 38.56 17.27
C CYS A 814 38.86 37.97 15.93
N TYR A 815 38.36 36.79 15.54
CA TYR A 815 38.70 36.10 14.30
C TYR A 815 38.03 36.68 13.04
N ALA A 816 37.09 37.61 13.17
CA ALA A 816 36.38 38.25 12.05
C ALA A 816 36.74 39.73 11.84
N LYS A 817 37.48 40.36 12.78
CA LYS A 817 37.80 41.80 12.74
C LYS A 817 38.50 42.23 11.44
N SER A 818 39.49 41.46 10.98
CA SER A 818 40.22 41.76 9.74
C SER A 818 39.36 41.68 8.47
N GLN A 819 38.28 40.88 8.47
CA GLN A 819 37.34 40.84 7.34
C GLN A 819 36.41 42.06 7.35
N VAL A 820 35.97 42.51 8.53
CA VAL A 820 35.21 43.77 8.68
C VAL A 820 36.06 44.94 8.18
N GLU A 821 37.30 45.06 8.64
CA GLU A 821 38.23 46.11 8.21
C GLU A 821 38.42 46.16 6.69
N ASN A 822 38.56 45.00 6.02
CA ASN A 822 38.69 44.90 4.56
C ASN A 822 37.39 45.25 3.79
N GLU A 823 36.20 45.02 4.36
CA GLU A 823 34.91 45.39 3.75
C GLU A 823 34.50 46.84 4.05
N SER A 824 35.07 47.47 5.07
CA SER A 824 34.80 48.86 5.46
C SER A 824 35.63 49.91 4.68
N VAL A 825 36.64 49.49 3.91
CA VAL A 825 37.40 50.41 3.06
C VAL A 825 36.53 50.88 1.89
N ARG A 826 36.05 52.13 1.94
CA ARG A 826 35.56 52.82 0.74
C ARG A 826 36.68 52.88 -0.29
N GLU A 827 36.42 52.44 -1.52
CA GLU A 827 37.22 52.88 -2.66
C GLU A 827 37.06 54.42 -2.75
N PRO A 828 38.15 55.19 -2.96
CA PRO A 828 38.06 56.64 -3.08
C PRO A 828 37.22 57.02 -4.31
N ASP A 829 36.44 58.10 -4.17
CA ASP A 829 35.45 58.58 -5.16
C ASP A 829 36.07 58.90 -6.55
#